data_AF-A0A084R187-F1
#
_entry.id   AF-A0A084R187-F1
#
_cell.length_a   1.000
_cell.length_b   1.000
_cell.length_c   1.000
_cell.angle_alpha   90.00
_cell.angle_beta   90.00
_cell.angle_gamma   90.00
#
_symmetry.space_group_name_H-M   'P 1'
#
loop_
_entity.id
_entity.type
_entity.pdbx_description
1 polymer ?
#
loop_
_entity_poly.entity_id
_entity_poly.type
_entity_poly.pdbx_seq_one_letter_code
_entity_poly.pdbx_strand_id
1 'polypeptide(L)'
;MPADKLLNTVLQYLQDVHDDAKTNQIVGTTTHLLTQLSNPLNLGVLTSQLLTAPAIWQRDDGLRTAIRVVGVYSTAATRVHDDQEKNAQRKGPREGGGLRCEDWTRAVVQGADDRSRRWQHLLVLTGVLLGMEGNDRHALSRGLRNKVEMAIVTAANLALESYAHDGALAGSCIVMGLNFALPLLSDFHKAQLDGDTLLRLTIWTMTGVEGFHGGQFLDDVSRDTSQTPEGTVVWSSQAPSFRYLQELESRPLMANMGPTSKLAALAVLQAADTRSVLQAQDILLEFSHRVLTAWQQNKLSELDPAVESTILSADTMQTTRPLLWQLLRKLLFATVVTLQAVVSRSLLDPHMLNEAVAYRTAAKSLHILRNLYFISCRDGNSAFQVYEFTYLTSIDVLSRNATACEDYLKSAQPNGYTVSQAHHLKRTLDLFYLNVAEHLPLALSTEACEALVVVPATAYLSHVGPMSPSMVEVFESAHSAVLSVFSCPQHGPITIQMAPFYIVRLFESFPHQISSRQFRVAFKTVMQVVSPPFPIAATEPHLSETLLEMLRSAIGNASTARLPPSSNATSANNSLDAAEDVLSEQSSLALTLVDSLPFLPLPLLEEWLTVATQTVNSISDLMLRRTAQRRFQDLLVSGEMDVERAAVAVTWWGTKGGRELFLYGAAPEQTMMSGALVSNDMASKL
;
A
#
# COMPACT_ATOMS: atom_id res chain seq x y z
N MET A 1 -39.58 -5.61 43.48
CA MET A 1 -40.50 -4.44 43.55
C MET A 1 -41.35 -4.45 42.28
N PRO A 2 -42.62 -4.00 42.31
CA PRO A 2 -43.43 -3.93 41.09
C PRO A 2 -42.77 -2.99 40.07
N ALA A 3 -42.72 -3.41 38.79
CA ALA A 3 -42.02 -2.70 37.71
C ALA A 3 -42.46 -1.23 37.57
N ASP A 4 -43.73 -0.93 37.87
CA ASP A 4 -44.29 0.43 37.81
C ASP A 4 -43.70 1.39 38.87
N LYS A 5 -43.38 0.89 40.06
CA LYS A 5 -42.71 1.72 41.09
C LYS A 5 -41.28 2.04 40.70
N LEU A 6 -40.58 1.10 40.05
CA LEU A 6 -39.23 1.32 39.54
C LEU A 6 -39.22 2.27 38.34
N LEU A 7 -40.24 2.19 37.47
CA LEU A 7 -40.43 3.11 36.35
C LEU A 7 -40.54 4.56 36.83
N ASN A 8 -41.43 4.85 37.79
CA ASN A 8 -41.60 6.20 38.33
C ASN A 8 -40.31 6.76 38.93
N THR A 9 -39.57 5.92 39.66
CA THR A 9 -38.28 6.30 40.24
C THR A 9 -37.22 6.59 39.17
N VAL A 10 -37.13 5.79 38.12
CA VAL A 10 -36.20 6.03 37.00
C VAL A 10 -36.57 7.29 36.23
N LEU A 11 -37.86 7.51 35.97
CA LEU A 11 -38.33 8.72 35.28
C LEU A 11 -38.00 9.99 36.07
N GLN A 12 -38.08 9.97 37.40
CA GLN A 12 -37.62 11.07 38.24
C GLN A 12 -36.10 11.27 38.13
N TYR A 13 -35.33 10.19 38.20
CA TYR A 13 -33.87 10.30 38.07
C TYR A 13 -33.42 10.76 36.67
N LEU A 14 -34.19 10.53 35.61
CA LEU A 14 -33.84 11.00 34.27
C LEU A 14 -33.92 12.53 34.10
N GLN A 15 -34.60 13.24 35.01
CA GLN A 15 -34.81 14.69 34.92
C GLN A 15 -33.59 15.53 35.31
N ASP A 16 -32.70 14.99 36.16
CA ASP A 16 -31.55 15.70 36.72
C ASP A 16 -30.21 15.12 36.26
N VAL A 17 -29.14 15.91 36.29
CA VAL A 17 -27.77 15.45 36.00
C VAL A 17 -27.16 14.83 37.26
N HIS A 18 -26.66 13.59 37.17
CA HIS A 18 -26.10 12.84 38.29
C HIS A 18 -24.60 12.55 38.11
N ASP A 19 -23.97 11.85 39.05
CA ASP A 19 -22.59 11.34 38.94
C ASP A 19 -22.50 10.06 38.05
N ASP A 20 -21.28 9.60 37.76
CA ASP A 20 -21.03 8.43 36.89
C ASP A 20 -21.68 7.15 37.42
N ALA A 21 -21.54 6.91 38.73
CA ALA A 21 -22.06 5.72 39.39
C ALA A 21 -23.58 5.67 39.28
N LYS A 22 -24.26 6.79 39.55
CA LYS A 22 -25.71 6.90 39.46
C LYS A 22 -26.19 6.83 38.02
N THR A 23 -25.49 7.44 37.08
CA THR A 23 -25.82 7.38 35.66
C THR A 23 -25.75 5.94 35.14
N ASN A 24 -24.69 5.19 35.50
CA ASN A 24 -24.58 3.77 35.18
C ASN A 24 -25.70 2.94 35.83
N GLN A 25 -26.09 3.26 37.06
CA GLN A 25 -27.24 2.63 37.71
C GLN A 25 -28.56 2.91 36.96
N ILE A 26 -28.78 4.16 36.53
CA ILE A 26 -29.96 4.57 35.75
C ILE A 26 -30.01 3.80 34.42
N VAL A 27 -28.89 3.73 33.69
CA VAL A 27 -28.76 2.99 32.44
C VAL A 27 -29.06 1.49 32.63
N GLY A 28 -28.48 0.87 33.66
CA GLY A 28 -28.71 -0.55 33.97
C GLY A 28 -30.18 -0.82 34.35
N THR A 29 -30.78 0.05 35.16
CA THR A 29 -32.19 -0.07 35.57
C THR A 29 -33.12 0.15 34.37
N THR A 30 -32.82 1.11 33.50
CA THR A 30 -33.56 1.37 32.26
C THR A 30 -33.54 0.16 31.34
N THR A 31 -32.36 -0.44 31.14
CA THR A 31 -32.22 -1.68 30.32
C THR A 31 -33.08 -2.81 30.88
N HIS A 32 -33.09 -2.99 32.20
CA HIS A 32 -33.93 -3.99 32.86
C HIS A 32 -35.43 -3.69 32.72
N LEU A 33 -35.84 -2.43 32.88
CA LEU A 33 -37.24 -2.02 32.67
C LEU A 33 -37.69 -2.23 31.23
N LEU A 34 -36.86 -1.89 30.25
CA LEU A 34 -37.15 -2.14 28.83
C LEU A 34 -37.44 -3.63 28.54
N THR A 35 -36.85 -4.56 29.29
CA THR A 35 -37.10 -6.00 29.13
C THR A 35 -38.34 -6.51 29.87
N GLN A 36 -38.72 -5.89 30.99
CA GLN A 36 -39.76 -6.42 31.89
C GLN A 36 -41.13 -5.73 31.79
N LEU A 37 -41.20 -4.55 31.17
CA LEU A 37 -42.46 -3.84 31.02
C LEU A 37 -43.36 -4.58 30.01
N SER A 38 -44.56 -4.95 30.47
CA SER A 38 -45.59 -5.63 29.68
C SER A 38 -46.51 -4.65 28.92
N ASN A 39 -46.56 -3.38 29.33
CA ASN A 39 -47.41 -2.37 28.72
C ASN A 39 -46.62 -1.59 27.63
N PRO A 40 -47.04 -1.64 26.35
CA PRO A 40 -46.33 -0.97 25.25
C PRO A 40 -46.29 0.55 25.42
N LEU A 41 -47.29 1.17 26.05
CA LEU A 41 -47.28 2.61 26.32
C LEU A 41 -46.17 3.00 27.29
N ASN A 42 -45.91 2.18 28.30
CA ASN A 42 -44.85 2.44 29.28
C ASN A 42 -43.46 2.34 28.63
N LEU A 43 -43.28 1.44 27.66
CA LEU A 43 -42.05 1.36 26.87
C LEU A 43 -41.84 2.59 25.97
N GLY A 44 -42.92 3.04 25.31
CA GLY A 44 -42.89 4.25 24.49
C GLY A 44 -42.53 5.49 25.32
N VAL A 45 -43.18 5.66 26.48
CA VAL A 45 -42.88 6.76 27.41
C VAL A 45 -41.45 6.68 27.93
N LEU A 46 -40.97 5.51 28.35
CA LEU A 46 -39.60 5.34 28.82
C LEU A 46 -38.58 5.69 27.73
N THR A 47 -38.87 5.32 26.48
CA THR A 47 -38.02 5.65 25.33
C THR A 47 -37.99 7.15 25.04
N SER A 48 -39.16 7.79 24.95
CA SER A 48 -39.25 9.24 24.72
C SER A 48 -38.50 10.01 25.82
N GLN A 49 -38.70 9.62 27.08
CA GLN A 49 -38.06 10.27 28.23
C GLN A 49 -36.55 10.06 28.24
N LEU A 50 -36.05 8.87 27.89
CA LEU A 50 -34.61 8.61 27.78
C LEU A 50 -33.96 9.46 26.68
N LEU A 51 -34.65 9.67 25.55
CA LEU A 51 -34.13 10.48 24.44
C LEU A 51 -34.08 11.98 24.76
N THR A 52 -34.93 12.46 25.65
CA THR A 52 -34.92 13.86 26.10
C THR A 52 -34.20 14.10 27.43
N ALA A 53 -33.72 13.03 28.08
CA ALA A 53 -33.22 13.09 29.46
C ALA A 53 -31.94 13.93 29.62
N PRO A 54 -31.96 14.99 30.45
CA PRO A 54 -30.76 15.72 30.87
C PRO A 54 -29.69 14.81 31.46
N ALA A 55 -30.10 13.82 32.26
CA ALA A 55 -29.21 12.84 32.90
C ALA A 55 -28.28 12.10 31.93
N ILE A 56 -28.70 11.95 30.67
CA ILE A 56 -27.99 11.21 29.64
C ILE A 56 -27.24 12.16 28.70
N TRP A 57 -27.89 13.25 28.28
CA TRP A 57 -27.41 14.09 27.18
C TRP A 57 -26.70 15.38 27.58
N GLN A 58 -26.85 15.87 28.81
CA GLN A 58 -26.17 17.09 29.28
C GLN A 58 -24.80 16.82 29.92
N ARG A 59 -24.31 15.59 29.87
CA ARG A 59 -22.99 15.21 30.39
C ARG A 59 -21.90 15.36 29.33
N ASP A 60 -20.69 15.67 29.76
CA ASP A 60 -19.47 15.73 28.92
C ASP A 60 -18.92 14.34 28.52
N ASP A 61 -19.79 13.34 28.35
CA ASP A 61 -19.39 11.96 28.03
C ASP A 61 -19.25 11.74 26.50
N GLY A 62 -19.60 12.74 25.69
CA GLY A 62 -19.45 12.76 24.23
C GLY A 62 -20.06 11.55 23.53
N LEU A 63 -19.31 10.94 22.61
CA LEU A 63 -19.76 9.78 21.84
C LEU A 63 -19.98 8.50 22.66
N ARG A 64 -19.47 8.43 23.90
CA ARG A 64 -19.72 7.27 24.77
C ARG A 64 -21.19 7.19 25.13
N THR A 65 -21.89 8.32 25.26
CA THR A 65 -23.34 8.37 25.44
C THR A 65 -24.07 7.72 24.26
N ALA A 66 -23.65 8.01 23.03
CA ALA A 66 -24.25 7.39 21.84
C ALA A 66 -24.11 5.87 21.84
N ILE A 67 -22.92 5.34 22.14
CA ILE A 67 -22.69 3.90 22.29
C ILE A 67 -23.57 3.32 23.41
N ARG A 68 -23.66 4.00 24.56
CA ARG A 68 -24.49 3.54 25.69
C ARG A 68 -25.95 3.42 25.27
N VAL A 69 -26.51 4.42 24.57
CA VAL A 69 -27.90 4.37 24.10
C VAL A 69 -28.11 3.20 23.12
N VAL A 70 -27.24 3.06 22.12
CA VAL A 70 -27.29 1.90 21.19
C VAL A 70 -27.22 0.57 21.97
N GLY A 71 -26.32 0.49 22.96
CA GLY A 71 -26.10 -0.69 23.79
C GLY A 71 -27.29 -1.04 24.69
N VAL A 72 -27.97 -0.04 25.27
CA VAL A 72 -29.19 -0.23 26.08
C VAL A 72 -30.26 -0.92 25.26
N TYR A 73 -30.56 -0.39 24.07
CA TYR A 73 -31.61 -0.95 23.22
C TYR A 73 -31.21 -2.29 22.59
N SER A 74 -29.95 -2.46 22.20
CA SER A 74 -29.44 -3.74 21.69
C SER A 74 -29.49 -4.85 22.74
N THR A 75 -29.07 -4.55 23.97
CA THR A 75 -29.12 -5.50 25.09
C THR A 75 -30.56 -5.84 25.47
N ALA A 76 -31.44 -4.84 25.53
CA ALA A 76 -32.84 -5.06 25.84
C ALA A 76 -33.54 -5.90 24.76
N ALA A 77 -33.32 -5.58 23.48
CA ALA A 77 -33.85 -6.34 22.35
C ALA A 77 -33.38 -7.80 22.36
N THR A 78 -32.08 -8.04 22.60
CA THR A 78 -31.52 -9.39 22.70
C THR A 78 -32.19 -10.19 23.82
N ARG A 79 -32.38 -9.58 25.00
CA ARG A 79 -33.03 -10.25 26.13
C ARG A 79 -34.51 -10.57 25.86
N VAL A 80 -35.24 -9.66 25.21
CA VAL A 80 -36.63 -9.89 24.82
C VAL A 80 -36.73 -11.08 23.84
N HIS A 81 -35.79 -11.16 22.89
CA HIS A 81 -35.70 -12.31 21.98
C HIS A 81 -35.41 -13.61 22.73
N ASP A 82 -34.37 -13.64 23.57
CA ASP A 82 -33.97 -14.83 24.31
C ASP A 82 -35.09 -15.33 25.25
N ASP A 83 -35.82 -14.41 25.88
CA ASP A 83 -36.95 -14.75 26.75
C ASP A 83 -38.14 -15.26 25.93
N GLN A 84 -38.37 -14.74 24.72
CA GLN A 84 -39.36 -15.27 23.79
C GLN A 84 -39.02 -16.70 23.34
N GLU A 85 -37.76 -16.99 23.00
CA GLU A 85 -37.31 -18.34 22.63
C GLU A 85 -37.42 -19.33 23.79
N LYS A 86 -36.95 -18.95 24.98
CA LYS A 86 -37.07 -19.80 26.19
C LYS A 86 -38.54 -20.10 26.52
N ASN A 87 -39.42 -19.12 26.36
CA ASN A 87 -40.86 -19.29 26.57
C ASN A 87 -41.52 -20.13 25.47
N ALA A 88 -41.01 -20.12 24.23
CA ALA A 88 -41.48 -20.99 23.17
C ALA A 88 -41.09 -22.47 23.40
N GLN A 89 -39.97 -22.73 24.08
CA GLN A 89 -39.49 -24.08 24.41
C GLN A 89 -40.16 -24.69 25.66
N ARG A 90 -40.77 -23.87 26.53
CA ARG A 90 -41.44 -24.34 27.77
C ARG A 90 -42.90 -24.75 27.51
N LYS A 91 -43.28 -25.96 27.94
CA LYS A 91 -44.66 -26.50 27.86
C LYS A 91 -45.57 -26.07 29.04
N GLY A 92 -45.26 -24.97 29.73
CA GLY A 92 -46.00 -24.48 30.91
C GLY A 92 -46.55 -23.06 30.74
N PRO A 93 -47.38 -22.56 31.67
CA PRO A 93 -47.87 -21.18 31.64
C PRO A 93 -46.68 -20.20 31.65
N ARG A 94 -46.81 -19.11 30.88
CA ARG A 94 -45.78 -18.07 30.75
C ARG A 94 -45.49 -17.44 32.12
N GLU A 95 -44.35 -17.78 32.71
CA GLU A 95 -43.80 -17.04 33.84
C GLU A 95 -42.98 -15.85 33.31
N GLY A 96 -43.47 -14.63 33.56
CA GLY A 96 -42.83 -13.39 33.13
C GLY A 96 -43.56 -12.71 31.97
N GLY A 97 -44.35 -11.69 32.29
CA GLY A 97 -45.08 -10.89 31.31
C GLY A 97 -44.17 -9.91 30.58
N GLY A 98 -43.51 -10.38 29.52
CA GLY A 98 -42.84 -9.52 28.53
C GLY A 98 -43.67 -9.42 27.24
N LEU A 99 -43.53 -8.32 26.51
CA LEU A 99 -44.08 -8.19 25.16
C LEU A 99 -43.35 -9.12 24.18
N ARG A 100 -44.02 -9.53 23.10
CA ARG A 100 -43.35 -10.23 21.97
C ARG A 100 -42.38 -9.27 21.28
N CYS A 101 -41.36 -9.81 20.61
CA CYS A 101 -40.36 -9.01 19.89
C CYS A 101 -41.00 -7.94 19.00
N GLU A 102 -42.03 -8.29 18.22
CA GLU A 102 -42.69 -7.34 17.31
C GLU A 102 -43.42 -6.20 18.05
N ASP A 103 -44.15 -6.54 19.13
CA ASP A 103 -44.92 -5.58 19.90
C ASP A 103 -43.98 -4.66 20.70
N TRP A 104 -42.90 -5.24 21.22
CA TRP A 104 -41.82 -4.50 21.88
C TRP A 104 -41.14 -3.53 20.92
N THR A 105 -40.74 -3.99 19.73
CA THR A 105 -40.10 -3.16 18.70
C THR A 105 -41.03 -2.02 18.29
N ARG A 106 -42.31 -2.30 18.04
CA ARG A 106 -43.29 -1.27 17.66
C ARG A 106 -43.47 -0.25 18.77
N ALA A 107 -43.52 -0.67 20.04
CA ALA A 107 -43.63 0.22 21.19
C ALA A 107 -42.41 1.14 21.37
N VAL A 108 -41.20 0.61 21.22
CA VAL A 108 -39.95 1.39 21.28
C VAL A 108 -39.89 2.40 20.14
N VAL A 109 -40.19 1.98 18.91
CA VAL A 109 -40.20 2.87 17.73
C VAL A 109 -41.23 4.01 17.90
N GLN A 110 -42.40 3.72 18.47
CA GLN A 110 -43.41 4.75 18.78
C GLN A 110 -42.95 5.75 19.85
N GLY A 111 -42.02 5.34 20.73
CA GLY A 111 -41.43 6.22 21.73
C GLY A 111 -40.40 7.21 21.19
N ALA A 112 -39.90 7.01 19.97
CA ALA A 112 -39.05 7.97 19.27
C ALA A 112 -39.92 9.05 18.60
N ASP A 113 -40.58 9.86 19.42
CA ASP A 113 -41.55 10.88 19.02
C ASP A 113 -40.90 12.24 18.72
N ASP A 114 -41.69 13.22 18.28
CA ASP A 114 -41.19 14.53 17.84
C ASP A 114 -40.59 15.40 18.97
N ARG A 115 -40.52 14.89 20.21
CA ARG A 115 -39.88 15.57 21.34
C ARG A 115 -38.37 15.45 21.31
N SER A 116 -37.85 14.40 20.68
CA SER A 116 -36.41 14.15 20.53
C SER A 116 -35.92 14.44 19.11
N ARG A 117 -34.60 14.63 18.99
CA ARG A 117 -33.96 14.96 17.71
C ARG A 117 -33.79 13.70 16.85
N ARG A 118 -33.80 13.87 15.52
CA ARG A 118 -33.75 12.75 14.56
C ARG A 118 -32.48 11.90 14.69
N TRP A 119 -31.34 12.51 15.00
CA TRP A 119 -30.09 11.78 15.25
C TRP A 119 -30.16 10.89 16.50
N GLN A 120 -30.99 11.22 17.49
CA GLN A 120 -31.21 10.37 18.67
C GLN A 120 -32.09 9.17 18.33
N HIS A 121 -33.09 9.37 17.45
CA HIS A 121 -33.94 8.29 16.96
C HIS A 121 -33.11 7.25 16.22
N LEU A 122 -32.17 7.71 15.38
CA LEU A 122 -31.22 6.85 14.68
C LEU A 122 -30.49 5.90 15.66
N LEU A 123 -29.98 6.40 16.79
CA LEU A 123 -29.26 5.58 17.78
C LEU A 123 -30.15 4.49 18.39
N VAL A 124 -31.40 4.82 18.72
CA VAL A 124 -32.36 3.85 19.26
C VAL A 124 -32.69 2.78 18.23
N LEU A 125 -33.04 3.20 17.01
CA LEU A 125 -33.40 2.29 15.92
C LEU A 125 -32.23 1.37 15.55
N THR A 126 -31.01 1.90 15.50
CA THR A 126 -29.78 1.11 15.35
C THR A 126 -29.64 0.07 16.46
N GLY A 127 -29.85 0.45 17.72
CA GLY A 127 -29.78 -0.47 18.85
C GLY A 127 -30.83 -1.59 18.75
N VAL A 128 -32.07 -1.25 18.39
CA VAL A 128 -33.16 -2.22 18.18
C VAL A 128 -32.81 -3.19 17.05
N LEU A 129 -32.35 -2.70 15.89
CA LEU A 129 -31.97 -3.56 14.77
C LEU A 129 -30.80 -4.46 15.13
N LEU A 130 -29.79 -3.94 15.82
CA LEU A 130 -28.62 -4.71 16.25
C LEU A 130 -28.98 -5.85 17.21
N GLY A 131 -29.86 -5.62 18.18
CA GLY A 131 -30.27 -6.66 19.12
C GLY A 131 -31.23 -7.70 18.52
N MET A 132 -32.08 -7.30 17.58
CA MET A 132 -33.08 -8.18 16.96
C MET A 132 -32.55 -8.99 15.76
N GLU A 133 -31.68 -8.40 14.94
CA GLU A 133 -31.18 -9.02 13.70
C GLU A 133 -29.68 -9.33 13.74
N GLY A 134 -28.92 -8.77 14.69
CA GLY A 134 -27.50 -9.07 14.82
C GLY A 134 -27.26 -10.56 15.13
N ASN A 135 -26.08 -11.07 14.76
CA ASN A 135 -25.68 -12.48 14.92
C ASN A 135 -26.72 -13.48 14.36
N ASP A 136 -27.33 -13.15 13.22
CA ASP A 136 -28.28 -14.01 12.49
C ASP A 136 -29.50 -14.48 13.32
N ARG A 137 -29.93 -13.67 14.30
CA ARG A 137 -31.08 -14.01 15.17
C ARG A 137 -32.43 -14.01 14.44
N HIS A 138 -32.60 -13.13 13.44
CA HIS A 138 -33.83 -13.02 12.65
C HIS A 138 -35.12 -12.91 13.48
N ALA A 139 -35.10 -12.10 14.55
CA ALA A 139 -36.20 -11.99 15.51
C ALA A 139 -37.47 -11.33 14.94
N LEU A 140 -37.35 -10.55 13.86
CA LEU A 140 -38.45 -9.75 13.30
C LEU A 140 -39.03 -10.42 12.05
N SER A 141 -40.34 -10.25 11.82
CA SER A 141 -40.91 -10.54 10.51
C SER A 141 -40.30 -9.65 9.43
N ARG A 142 -40.18 -10.17 8.20
CA ARG A 142 -39.65 -9.42 7.04
C ARG A 142 -40.30 -8.04 6.87
N GLY A 143 -41.62 -7.96 7.07
CA GLY A 143 -42.36 -6.70 6.95
C GLY A 143 -42.00 -5.68 8.03
N LEU A 144 -41.82 -6.11 9.29
CA LEU A 144 -41.41 -5.22 10.36
C LEU A 144 -39.93 -4.83 10.25
N ARG A 145 -39.06 -5.79 9.90
CA ARG A 145 -37.65 -5.52 9.61
C ARG A 145 -37.50 -4.44 8.54
N ASN A 146 -38.19 -4.58 7.40
CA ASN A 146 -38.16 -3.58 6.33
C ASN A 146 -38.61 -2.19 6.81
N LYS A 147 -39.62 -2.12 7.70
CA LYS A 147 -40.06 -0.83 8.28
C LYS A 147 -39.02 -0.23 9.21
N VAL A 148 -38.30 -1.05 9.99
CA VAL A 148 -37.21 -0.58 10.86
C VAL A 148 -36.02 -0.11 10.03
N GLU A 149 -35.62 -0.86 8.98
CA GLU A 149 -34.57 -0.43 8.06
C GLU A 149 -34.92 0.91 7.38
N MET A 150 -36.15 1.04 6.86
CA MET A 150 -36.64 2.29 6.29
C MET A 150 -36.68 3.44 7.32
N ALA A 151 -37.07 3.16 8.57
CA ALA A 151 -37.06 4.16 9.64
C ALA A 151 -35.64 4.64 9.98
N ILE A 152 -34.64 3.74 9.96
CA ILE A 152 -33.22 4.09 10.15
C ILE A 152 -32.76 5.04 9.05
N VAL A 153 -33.02 4.69 7.78
CA VAL A 153 -32.65 5.54 6.63
C VAL A 153 -33.33 6.91 6.72
N THR A 154 -34.63 6.93 7.04
CA THR A 154 -35.39 8.17 7.18
C THR A 154 -34.85 9.04 8.31
N ALA A 155 -34.58 8.44 9.48
CA ALA A 155 -33.99 9.15 10.61
C ALA A 155 -32.58 9.67 10.30
N ALA A 156 -31.78 8.89 9.57
CA ALA A 156 -30.44 9.29 9.14
C ALA A 156 -30.48 10.48 8.19
N ASN A 157 -31.28 10.42 7.13
CA ASN A 157 -31.38 11.51 6.15
C ASN A 157 -31.90 12.81 6.80
N LEU A 158 -32.95 12.73 7.62
CA LEU A 158 -33.45 13.91 8.34
C LEU A 158 -32.42 14.46 9.34
N ALA A 159 -31.61 13.60 9.97
CA ALA A 159 -30.54 14.03 10.85
C ALA A 159 -29.37 14.67 10.07
N LEU A 160 -29.06 14.19 8.86
CA LEU A 160 -28.09 14.78 7.95
C LEU A 160 -28.53 16.16 7.44
N GLU A 161 -29.83 16.44 7.37
CA GLU A 161 -30.32 17.79 7.05
C GLU A 161 -30.16 18.77 8.22
N SER A 162 -30.30 18.30 9.47
CA SER A 162 -30.31 19.16 10.66
C SER A 162 -28.99 19.25 11.43
N TYR A 163 -27.99 18.40 11.15
CA TYR A 163 -26.79 18.27 12.02
C TYR A 163 -26.02 19.57 12.25
N ALA A 164 -25.99 20.47 11.27
CA ALA A 164 -25.30 21.76 11.39
C ALA A 164 -25.91 22.64 12.49
N HIS A 165 -27.23 22.56 12.69
CA HIS A 165 -27.94 23.26 13.77
C HIS A 165 -27.83 22.50 15.10
N ASP A 166 -27.73 21.18 15.03
CA ASP A 166 -27.70 20.31 16.21
C ASP A 166 -26.33 20.25 16.91
N GLY A 167 -25.27 20.64 16.21
CA GLY A 167 -23.91 20.75 16.73
C GLY A 167 -23.00 19.58 16.32
N ALA A 168 -21.70 19.76 16.54
CA ALA A 168 -20.64 18.81 16.15
C ALA A 168 -20.87 17.38 16.71
N LEU A 169 -21.30 17.27 17.96
CA LEU A 169 -21.57 15.98 18.61
C LEU A 169 -22.66 15.19 17.88
N ALA A 170 -23.72 15.86 17.43
CA ALA A 170 -24.81 15.22 16.70
C ALA A 170 -24.31 14.59 15.40
N GLY A 171 -23.46 15.31 14.66
CA GLY A 171 -22.80 14.79 13.46
C GLY A 171 -22.02 13.49 13.72
N SER A 172 -21.18 13.49 14.75
CA SER A 172 -20.41 12.30 15.13
C SER A 172 -21.29 11.14 15.61
N CYS A 173 -22.41 11.43 16.29
CA CYS A 173 -23.40 10.43 16.69
C CYS A 173 -24.09 9.78 15.48
N ILE A 174 -24.37 10.54 14.41
CA ILE A 174 -24.96 10.00 13.17
C ILE A 174 -24.00 8.98 12.55
N VAL A 175 -22.73 9.35 12.38
CA VAL A 175 -21.70 8.45 11.83
C VAL A 175 -21.55 7.20 12.69
N MET A 176 -21.52 7.35 14.03
CA MET A 176 -21.47 6.21 14.95
C MET A 176 -22.69 5.29 14.81
N GLY A 177 -23.90 5.85 14.77
CA GLY A 177 -25.13 5.08 14.61
C GLY A 177 -25.18 4.32 13.29
N LEU A 178 -24.72 4.94 12.20
CA LEU A 178 -24.63 4.30 10.88
C LEU A 178 -23.54 3.22 10.83
N ASN A 179 -22.40 3.40 11.49
CA ASN A 179 -21.36 2.36 11.56
C ASN A 179 -21.89 1.02 12.09
N PHE A 180 -22.79 1.06 13.07
CA PHE A 180 -23.43 -0.16 13.61
C PHE A 180 -24.62 -0.65 12.79
N ALA A 181 -25.38 0.26 12.16
CA ALA A 181 -26.54 -0.13 11.36
C ALA A 181 -26.17 -0.71 9.99
N LEU A 182 -25.14 -0.15 9.34
CA LEU A 182 -24.83 -0.42 7.94
C LEU A 182 -24.65 -1.92 7.60
N PRO A 183 -23.98 -2.74 8.42
CA PRO A 183 -23.84 -4.18 8.14
C PRO A 183 -25.17 -4.93 8.14
N LEU A 184 -26.20 -4.40 8.80
CA LEU A 184 -27.50 -5.05 8.97
C LEU A 184 -28.54 -4.58 7.94
N LEU A 185 -28.32 -3.42 7.33
CA LEU A 185 -29.20 -2.88 6.29
C LEU A 185 -29.08 -3.72 5.01
N SER A 186 -30.20 -3.93 4.33
CA SER A 186 -30.21 -4.45 2.96
C SER A 186 -29.66 -3.42 1.97
N ASP A 187 -29.12 -3.88 0.84
CA ASP A 187 -28.50 -3.00 -0.17
C ASP A 187 -29.49 -1.98 -0.75
N PHE A 188 -30.77 -2.35 -0.82
CA PHE A 188 -31.85 -1.44 -1.20
C PHE A 188 -31.99 -0.24 -0.24
N HIS A 189 -31.92 -0.47 1.07
CA HIS A 189 -31.99 0.62 2.06
C HIS A 189 -30.68 1.39 2.15
N LYS A 190 -29.53 0.72 1.99
CA LYS A 190 -28.24 1.42 1.89
C LYS A 190 -28.26 2.45 0.76
N ALA A 191 -28.81 2.10 -0.40
CA ALA A 191 -28.87 2.98 -1.58
C ALA A 191 -29.76 4.23 -1.41
N GLN A 192 -30.56 4.31 -0.34
CA GLN A 192 -31.46 5.44 -0.07
C GLN A 192 -30.86 6.48 0.89
N LEU A 193 -29.67 6.22 1.44
CA LEU A 193 -28.96 7.20 2.26
C LEU A 193 -28.52 8.39 1.39
N ASP A 194 -28.62 9.62 1.92
CA ASP A 194 -28.06 10.80 1.27
C ASP A 194 -26.52 10.72 1.26
N GLY A 195 -25.97 10.14 0.19
CA GLY A 195 -24.53 9.95 0.01
C GLY A 195 -23.74 11.26 -0.02
N ASP A 196 -24.32 12.35 -0.51
CA ASP A 196 -23.61 13.64 -0.63
C ASP A 196 -23.34 14.25 0.74
N THR A 197 -24.37 14.34 1.58
CA THR A 197 -24.24 14.90 2.93
C THR A 197 -23.52 13.93 3.86
N LEU A 198 -23.80 12.63 3.73
CA LEU A 198 -23.11 11.59 4.49
C LEU A 198 -21.61 11.61 4.22
N LEU A 199 -21.18 11.71 2.96
CA LEU A 199 -19.76 11.75 2.60
C LEU A 199 -19.05 12.93 3.27
N ARG A 200 -19.61 14.14 3.16
CA ARG A 200 -19.04 15.33 3.80
C ARG A 200 -18.90 15.15 5.30
N LEU A 201 -19.95 14.64 5.96
CA LEU A 201 -19.94 14.42 7.39
C LEU A 201 -18.93 13.35 7.81
N THR A 202 -18.88 12.21 7.11
CA THR A 202 -17.95 11.12 7.46
C THR A 202 -16.50 11.54 7.28
N ILE A 203 -16.14 12.23 6.19
CA ILE A 203 -14.78 12.76 5.98
C ILE A 203 -14.41 13.78 7.06
N TRP A 204 -15.34 14.66 7.41
CA TRP A 204 -15.14 15.63 8.50
C TRP A 204 -14.93 14.94 9.85
N THR A 205 -15.72 13.92 10.19
CA THR A 205 -15.54 13.17 11.46
C THR A 205 -14.23 12.36 11.48
N MET A 206 -13.84 11.77 10.35
CA MET A 206 -12.62 10.97 10.22
C MET A 206 -11.36 11.82 10.34
N THR A 207 -11.33 12.99 9.71
CA THR A 207 -10.18 13.90 9.72
C THR A 207 -10.21 14.89 10.88
N GLY A 208 -11.37 15.10 11.51
CA GLY A 208 -11.60 16.06 12.59
C GLY A 208 -11.28 15.51 13.99
N VAL A 209 -11.77 16.22 15.01
CA VAL A 209 -11.42 15.99 16.43
C VAL A 209 -11.74 14.59 16.94
N GLU A 210 -12.82 13.97 16.50
CA GLU A 210 -13.20 12.61 16.96
C GLU A 210 -12.41 11.49 16.26
N GLY A 211 -11.79 11.79 15.13
CA GLY A 211 -10.95 10.88 14.36
C GLY A 211 -9.46 11.21 14.54
N PHE A 212 -8.76 11.51 13.45
CA PHE A 212 -7.31 11.74 13.47
C PHE A 212 -6.87 13.15 13.88
N HIS A 213 -7.80 14.03 14.24
CA HIS A 213 -7.56 15.42 14.67
C HIS A 213 -6.58 16.17 13.75
N GLY A 214 -6.75 16.03 12.44
CA GLY A 214 -5.91 16.69 11.43
C GLY A 214 -4.44 16.26 11.43
N GLY A 215 -4.07 15.21 12.15
CA GLY A 215 -2.68 14.79 12.33
C GLY A 215 -1.93 15.53 13.45
N GLN A 216 -2.59 16.42 14.20
CA GLN A 216 -1.95 17.27 15.23
C GLN A 216 -1.24 16.48 16.33
N PHE A 217 -1.63 15.23 16.57
CA PHE A 217 -0.94 14.37 17.53
C PHE A 217 0.55 14.16 17.18
N LEU A 218 0.93 14.29 15.90
CA LEU A 218 2.33 14.19 15.48
C LEU A 218 3.16 15.39 15.93
N ASP A 219 2.56 16.58 15.99
CA ASP A 219 3.19 17.79 16.51
C ASP A 219 3.45 17.65 18.02
N ASP A 220 2.48 17.08 18.76
CA ASP A 220 2.63 16.78 20.17
C ASP A 220 3.77 15.79 20.43
N VAL A 221 3.82 14.71 19.64
CA VAL A 221 4.90 13.72 19.72
C VAL A 221 6.25 14.37 19.39
N SER A 222 6.32 15.23 18.38
CA SER A 222 7.55 15.93 18.02
C SER A 222 8.08 16.78 19.19
N ARG A 223 7.20 17.51 19.88
CA ARG A 223 7.57 18.35 21.05
C ARG A 223 8.13 17.55 22.21
N ASP A 224 7.58 16.37 22.46
CA ASP A 224 8.00 15.49 23.57
C ASP A 224 9.14 14.53 23.19
N THR A 225 9.54 14.49 21.92
CA THR A 225 10.66 13.66 21.45
C THR A 225 11.98 14.42 21.60
N SER A 226 12.85 13.91 22.47
CA SER A 226 14.16 14.50 22.75
C SER A 226 15.30 13.58 22.32
N GLN A 227 16.48 14.14 22.14
CA GLN A 227 17.69 13.36 21.88
C GLN A 227 18.64 13.59 23.06
N THR A 228 19.15 12.51 23.64
CA THR A 228 20.12 12.59 24.73
C THR A 228 21.49 13.01 24.18
N PRO A 229 22.41 13.49 25.04
CA PRO A 229 23.79 13.78 24.62
C PRO A 229 24.52 12.57 24.03
N GLU A 230 24.07 11.35 24.34
CA GLU A 230 24.60 10.08 23.83
C GLU A 230 24.06 9.71 22.43
N GLY A 231 23.19 10.55 21.86
CA GLY A 231 22.60 10.35 20.53
C GLY A 231 21.30 9.53 20.55
N THR A 232 20.90 8.97 21.69
CA THR A 232 19.67 8.18 21.86
C THR A 232 18.43 9.06 21.75
N VAL A 233 17.46 8.66 20.93
CA VAL A 233 16.16 9.33 20.81
C VAL A 233 15.20 8.76 21.84
N VAL A 234 14.61 9.64 22.65
CA VAL A 234 13.74 9.32 23.77
C VAL A 234 12.41 10.03 23.63
N TRP A 235 11.35 9.24 23.59
CA TRP A 235 9.97 9.64 23.77
C TRP A 235 9.34 8.76 24.86
N SER A 236 9.17 9.35 26.04
CA SER A 236 8.80 8.64 27.27
C SER A 236 7.31 8.30 27.34
N SER A 237 6.98 7.15 27.92
CA SER A 237 5.61 6.77 28.26
C SER A 237 4.93 7.68 29.29
N GLN A 238 5.68 8.55 29.98
CA GLN A 238 5.11 9.56 30.89
C GLN A 238 4.75 10.88 30.20
N ALA A 239 5.14 11.04 28.93
CA ALA A 239 4.94 12.27 28.19
C ALA A 239 3.44 12.58 27.96
N PRO A 240 3.03 13.86 28.00
CA PRO A 240 1.66 14.26 27.69
C PRO A 240 1.17 13.78 26.33
N SER A 241 2.02 13.85 25.29
CA SER A 241 1.71 13.34 23.95
C SER A 241 1.33 11.86 23.94
N PHE A 242 2.01 11.02 24.72
CA PHE A 242 1.69 9.59 24.78
C PHE A 242 0.34 9.33 25.46
N ARG A 243 0.04 10.04 26.55
CA ARG A 243 -1.29 9.96 27.19
C ARG A 243 -2.39 10.42 26.24
N TYR A 244 -2.14 11.49 25.51
CA TYR A 244 -3.08 11.98 24.49
C TYR A 244 -3.33 10.94 23.39
N LEU A 245 -2.31 10.21 22.93
CA LEU A 245 -2.50 9.11 21.97
C LEU A 245 -3.31 7.95 22.55
N GLN A 246 -3.11 7.60 23.82
CA GLN A 246 -3.92 6.58 24.50
C GLN A 246 -5.39 7.01 24.58
N GLU A 247 -5.64 8.28 24.92
CA GLU A 247 -6.98 8.86 24.93
C GLU A 247 -7.61 8.84 23.53
N LEU A 248 -6.87 9.26 22.51
CA LEU A 248 -7.29 9.27 21.11
C LEU A 248 -7.68 7.86 20.63
N GLU A 249 -6.84 6.86 20.88
CA GLU A 249 -7.10 5.47 20.52
C GLU A 249 -8.31 4.89 21.28
N SER A 250 -8.56 5.35 22.51
CA SER A 250 -9.73 4.96 23.29
C SER A 250 -11.05 5.60 22.83
N ARG A 251 -11.00 6.57 21.90
CA ARG A 251 -12.21 7.24 21.42
C ARG A 251 -13.09 6.27 20.62
N PRO A 252 -14.41 6.32 20.82
CA PRO A 252 -15.37 5.49 20.10
C PRO A 252 -15.18 5.38 18.58
N LEU A 253 -14.99 6.50 17.88
CA LEU A 253 -14.82 6.50 16.42
C LEU A 253 -13.45 5.96 16.01
N MET A 254 -12.41 6.22 16.79
CA MET A 254 -11.04 5.75 16.52
C MET A 254 -10.91 4.23 16.71
N ALA A 255 -11.63 3.67 17.69
CA ALA A 255 -11.79 2.23 17.84
C ALA A 255 -12.54 1.61 16.65
N ASN A 256 -13.51 2.33 16.06
CA ASN A 256 -14.34 1.89 14.94
C ASN A 256 -13.96 2.57 13.61
N MET A 257 -12.67 2.86 13.41
CA MET A 257 -12.23 3.57 12.21
C MET A 257 -12.40 2.74 10.93
N GLY A 258 -12.27 1.41 11.00
CA GLY A 258 -12.50 0.51 9.87
C GLY A 258 -13.94 0.56 9.33
N PRO A 259 -14.98 0.42 10.19
CA PRO A 259 -16.36 0.69 9.79
C PRO A 259 -16.58 2.11 9.23
N THR A 260 -15.96 3.11 9.85
CA THR A 260 -16.08 4.52 9.42
C THR A 260 -15.53 4.74 8.00
N SER A 261 -14.39 4.12 7.65
CA SER A 261 -13.83 4.21 6.30
C SER A 261 -14.67 3.46 5.27
N LYS A 262 -15.30 2.34 5.64
CA LYS A 262 -16.27 1.64 4.78
C LYS A 262 -17.53 2.47 4.55
N LEU A 263 -18.00 3.20 5.57
CA LEU A 263 -19.12 4.13 5.43
C LEU A 263 -18.75 5.28 4.49
N ALA A 264 -17.54 5.85 4.61
CA ALA A 264 -17.04 6.87 3.69
C ALA A 264 -16.98 6.34 2.25
N ALA A 265 -16.43 5.13 2.05
CA ALA A 265 -16.38 4.47 0.75
C ALA A 265 -17.78 4.24 0.14
N LEU A 266 -18.75 3.79 0.95
CA LEU A 266 -20.14 3.65 0.50
C LEU A 266 -20.73 5.00 0.09
N ALA A 267 -20.52 6.04 0.90
CA ALA A 267 -21.02 7.38 0.62
C ALA A 267 -20.41 7.94 -0.68
N VAL A 268 -19.13 7.67 -0.96
CA VAL A 268 -18.50 7.98 -2.26
C VAL A 268 -19.21 7.29 -3.41
N LEU A 269 -19.55 6.01 -3.28
CA LEU A 269 -20.22 5.26 -4.35
C LEU A 269 -21.68 5.69 -4.56
N GLN A 270 -22.34 6.22 -3.53
CA GLN A 270 -23.75 6.59 -3.56
C GLN A 270 -24.04 8.09 -3.73
N ALA A 271 -23.04 8.96 -3.58
CA ALA A 271 -23.21 10.40 -3.74
C ALA A 271 -23.78 10.74 -5.13
N ALA A 272 -24.83 11.56 -5.20
CA ALA A 272 -25.42 11.93 -6.47
C ALA A 272 -24.58 13.00 -7.18
N ASP A 273 -24.01 13.94 -6.41
CA ASP A 273 -23.14 14.99 -6.95
C ASP A 273 -21.67 14.57 -6.95
N THR A 274 -21.10 14.42 -8.14
CA THR A 274 -19.66 14.17 -8.34
C THR A 274 -18.79 15.23 -7.65
N ARG A 275 -19.27 16.47 -7.48
CA ARG A 275 -18.51 17.53 -6.78
C ARG A 275 -18.28 17.21 -5.32
N SER A 276 -19.25 16.57 -4.64
CA SER A 276 -19.08 16.11 -3.26
C SER A 276 -17.91 15.12 -3.15
N VAL A 277 -17.76 14.23 -4.13
CA VAL A 277 -16.67 13.25 -4.19
C VAL A 277 -15.32 13.93 -4.42
N LEU A 278 -15.26 14.88 -5.35
CA LEU A 278 -14.03 15.64 -5.62
C LEU A 278 -13.62 16.50 -4.42
N GLN A 279 -14.58 17.11 -3.73
CA GLN A 279 -14.32 17.87 -2.50
C GLN A 279 -13.82 16.97 -1.37
N ALA A 280 -14.37 15.75 -1.22
CA ALA A 280 -13.86 14.78 -0.26
C ALA A 280 -12.41 14.40 -0.57
N GLN A 281 -12.06 14.20 -1.85
CA GLN A 281 -10.69 13.95 -2.26
C GLN A 281 -9.77 15.13 -1.92
N ASP A 282 -10.22 16.37 -2.11
CA ASP A 282 -9.45 17.57 -1.75
C ASP A 282 -9.17 17.66 -0.24
N ILE A 283 -10.17 17.35 0.59
CA ILE A 283 -9.99 17.29 2.04
C ILE A 283 -8.98 16.19 2.43
N LEU A 284 -9.04 15.02 1.79
CA LEU A 284 -8.06 13.95 2.04
C LEU A 284 -6.65 14.33 1.59
N LEU A 285 -6.52 15.03 0.47
CA LEU A 285 -5.23 15.56 0.01
C LEU A 285 -4.65 16.54 1.00
N GLU A 286 -5.42 17.53 1.43
CA GLU A 286 -4.99 18.51 2.42
C GLU A 286 -4.63 17.83 3.76
N PHE A 287 -5.46 16.89 4.22
CA PHE A 287 -5.19 16.10 5.42
C PHE A 287 -3.88 15.30 5.30
N SER A 288 -3.67 14.59 4.20
CA SER A 288 -2.44 13.82 3.97
C SER A 288 -1.20 14.72 3.95
N HIS A 289 -1.32 15.93 3.40
CA HIS A 289 -0.24 16.91 3.38
C HIS A 289 0.09 17.38 4.80
N ARG A 290 -0.91 17.74 5.62
CA ARG A 290 -0.70 18.12 7.02
C ARG A 290 -0.02 17.00 7.81
N VAL A 291 -0.43 15.75 7.62
CA VAL A 291 0.20 14.57 8.24
C VAL A 291 1.67 14.45 7.85
N LEU A 292 1.99 14.60 6.55
CA LEU A 292 3.37 14.56 6.09
C LEU A 292 4.19 15.72 6.69
N THR A 293 3.67 16.94 6.70
CA THR A 293 4.37 18.10 7.27
C THR A 293 4.63 17.93 8.77
N ALA A 294 3.65 17.43 9.53
CA ALA A 294 3.82 17.15 10.95
C ALA A 294 4.86 16.04 11.19
N TRP A 295 4.87 15.00 10.34
CA TRP A 295 5.90 13.96 10.39
C TRP A 295 7.30 14.47 10.04
N GLN A 296 7.43 15.34 9.04
CA GLN A 296 8.71 15.95 8.64
C GLN A 296 9.38 16.73 9.78
N GLN A 297 8.60 17.32 10.67
CA GLN A 297 9.13 18.05 11.83
C GLN A 297 9.52 17.13 12.99
N ASN A 298 9.14 15.85 12.93
CA ASN A 298 9.39 14.89 13.98
C ASN A 298 10.77 14.24 13.80
N LYS A 299 11.58 14.20 14.86
CA LYS A 299 12.90 13.55 14.86
C LYS A 299 12.85 12.06 14.50
N LEU A 300 11.73 11.39 14.78
CA LEU A 300 11.53 9.99 14.39
C LEU A 300 11.50 9.79 12.86
N SER A 301 11.22 10.84 12.08
CA SER A 301 11.20 10.78 10.62
C SER A 301 12.59 10.66 9.99
N GLU A 302 13.64 11.03 10.73
CA GLU A 302 15.03 10.94 10.28
C GLU A 302 15.63 9.55 10.47
N LEU A 303 14.97 8.70 11.28
CA LEU A 303 15.49 7.38 11.65
C LEU A 303 15.18 6.34 10.58
N ASP A 304 16.24 5.74 10.04
CA ASP A 304 16.14 4.55 9.20
C ASP A 304 15.76 3.34 10.07
N PRO A 305 14.72 2.56 9.70
CA PRO A 305 14.31 1.34 10.41
C PRO A 305 15.47 0.41 10.79
N ALA A 306 16.52 0.35 9.97
CA ALA A 306 17.69 -0.51 10.19
C ALA A 306 18.51 -0.13 11.45
N VAL A 307 18.45 1.13 11.89
CA VAL A 307 19.23 1.64 13.05
C VAL A 307 18.35 1.96 14.26
N GLU A 308 17.03 1.80 14.14
CA GLU A 308 16.08 2.13 15.21
C GLU A 308 16.37 1.38 16.51
N SER A 309 16.75 0.10 16.45
CA SER A 309 17.06 -0.71 17.65
C SER A 309 18.27 -0.22 18.44
N THR A 310 19.14 0.57 17.80
CA THR A 310 20.38 1.08 18.39
C THR A 310 20.23 2.51 18.88
N ILE A 311 19.36 3.30 18.24
CA ILE A 311 19.18 4.74 18.51
C ILE A 311 17.99 5.00 19.44
N LEU A 312 16.94 4.18 19.40
CA LEU A 312 15.76 4.39 20.24
C LEU A 312 15.97 3.85 21.66
N SER A 313 15.46 4.58 22.65
CA SER A 313 15.39 4.05 24.01
C SER A 313 14.45 2.84 24.11
N ALA A 314 14.70 1.94 25.07
CA ALA A 314 13.88 0.75 25.28
C ALA A 314 12.40 1.09 25.54
N ASP A 315 12.12 2.12 26.33
CA ASP A 315 10.75 2.60 26.60
C ASP A 315 10.07 3.08 25.31
N THR A 316 10.80 3.83 24.47
CA THR A 316 10.26 4.29 23.19
C THR A 316 9.97 3.13 22.25
N MET A 317 10.92 2.19 22.12
CA MET A 317 10.80 1.06 21.20
C MET A 317 9.67 0.09 21.59
N GLN A 318 9.50 -0.18 22.88
CA GLN A 318 8.55 -1.20 23.38
C GLN A 318 7.17 -0.64 23.74
N THR A 319 7.08 0.64 24.13
CA THR A 319 5.84 1.21 24.67
C THR A 319 5.22 2.25 23.75
N THR A 320 5.95 3.33 23.43
CA THR A 320 5.34 4.50 22.79
C THR A 320 5.26 4.38 21.27
N ARG A 321 6.32 3.87 20.62
CA ARG A 321 6.39 3.64 19.17
C ARG A 321 5.29 2.70 18.64
N PRO A 322 5.00 1.54 19.26
CA PRO A 322 3.97 0.62 18.74
C PRO A 322 2.58 1.26 18.64
N LEU A 323 2.19 2.07 19.64
CA LEU A 323 0.90 2.76 19.63
C LEU A 323 0.82 3.82 18.52
N LEU A 324 1.90 4.58 18.33
CA LEU A 324 2.00 5.56 17.25
C LEU A 324 1.82 4.89 15.88
N TRP A 325 2.55 3.79 15.63
CA TRP A 325 2.44 3.06 14.36
C TRP A 325 1.09 2.37 14.18
N GLN A 326 0.43 1.94 15.25
CA GLN A 326 -0.95 1.45 15.18
C GLN A 326 -1.91 2.54 14.69
N LEU A 327 -1.80 3.76 15.21
CA LEU A 327 -2.62 4.89 14.78
C LEU A 327 -2.31 5.32 13.34
N LEU A 328 -1.03 5.40 12.96
CA LEU A 328 -0.60 5.72 11.59
C LEU A 328 -1.10 4.68 10.58
N ARG A 329 -1.04 3.38 10.91
CA ARG A 329 -1.61 2.34 10.05
C ARG A 329 -3.12 2.48 9.90
N LYS A 330 -3.86 2.73 11.00
CA LYS A 330 -5.31 3.00 10.91
C LYS A 330 -5.61 4.20 10.00
N LEU A 331 -4.80 5.26 10.06
CA LEU A 331 -4.90 6.44 9.20
C LEU A 331 -4.69 6.08 7.73
N LEU A 332 -3.62 5.35 7.43
CA LEU A 332 -3.33 4.84 6.07
C LEU A 332 -4.51 4.02 5.55
N PHE A 333 -4.96 3.01 6.29
CA PHE A 333 -6.07 2.14 5.85
C PHE A 333 -7.37 2.92 5.64
N ALA A 334 -7.72 3.83 6.56
CA ALA A 334 -8.95 4.60 6.44
C ALA A 334 -8.95 5.51 5.21
N THR A 335 -7.81 6.17 4.96
CA THR A 335 -7.63 7.05 3.80
C THR A 335 -7.64 6.26 2.50
N VAL A 336 -6.89 5.15 2.42
CA VAL A 336 -6.78 4.34 1.20
C VAL A 336 -8.08 3.64 0.83
N VAL A 337 -8.86 3.14 1.81
CA VAL A 337 -10.19 2.55 1.54
C VAL A 337 -11.14 3.59 0.95
N THR A 338 -11.13 4.81 1.47
CA THR A 338 -11.95 5.90 0.93
C THR A 338 -11.47 6.29 -0.47
N LEU A 339 -10.14 6.39 -0.66
CA LEU A 339 -9.54 6.75 -1.94
C LEU A 339 -9.79 5.70 -3.02
N GLN A 340 -9.80 4.41 -2.67
CA GLN A 340 -10.14 3.33 -3.59
C GLN A 340 -11.56 3.47 -4.12
N ALA A 341 -12.52 3.87 -3.29
CA ALA A 341 -13.88 4.14 -3.75
C ALA A 341 -13.93 5.34 -4.72
N VAL A 342 -13.14 6.40 -4.46
CA VAL A 342 -13.03 7.56 -5.36
C VAL A 342 -12.46 7.15 -6.72
N VAL A 343 -11.36 6.39 -6.72
CA VAL A 343 -10.72 5.90 -7.95
C VAL A 343 -11.65 4.94 -8.70
N SER A 344 -12.32 4.01 -7.99
CA SER A 344 -13.28 3.09 -8.62
C SER A 344 -14.45 3.83 -9.27
N ARG A 345 -15.00 4.85 -8.59
CA ARG A 345 -16.03 5.70 -9.17
C ARG A 345 -15.53 6.48 -10.38
N SER A 346 -14.27 6.95 -10.35
CA SER A 346 -13.69 7.68 -11.49
C SER A 346 -13.64 6.90 -12.79
N LEU A 347 -13.63 5.56 -12.71
CA LEU A 347 -13.68 4.67 -13.87
C LEU A 347 -15.10 4.48 -14.45
N LEU A 348 -16.14 4.83 -13.69
CA LEU A 348 -17.54 4.51 -14.03
C LEU A 348 -18.41 5.77 -14.19
N ASP A 349 -18.13 6.85 -13.45
CA ASP A 349 -18.90 8.09 -13.47
C ASP A 349 -18.55 8.92 -14.72
N PRO A 350 -19.48 9.17 -15.65
CA PRO A 350 -19.23 9.94 -16.87
C PRO A 350 -18.64 11.34 -16.63
N HIS A 351 -18.96 11.99 -15.50
CA HIS A 351 -18.42 13.30 -15.18
C HIS A 351 -16.96 13.24 -14.74
N MET A 352 -16.57 12.15 -14.07
CA MET A 352 -15.18 11.92 -13.66
C MET A 352 -14.31 11.36 -14.80
N LEU A 353 -14.93 10.67 -15.76
CA LEU A 353 -14.29 10.18 -16.98
C LEU A 353 -13.88 11.31 -17.93
N ASN A 354 -14.39 12.53 -17.74
CA ASN A 354 -13.89 13.70 -18.47
C ASN A 354 -12.38 13.83 -18.26
N GLU A 355 -11.62 13.91 -19.36
CA GLU A 355 -10.14 13.91 -19.35
C GLU A 355 -9.54 14.84 -18.30
N ALA A 356 -10.00 16.09 -18.24
CA ALA A 356 -9.46 17.07 -17.29
C ALA A 356 -9.71 16.66 -15.83
N VAL A 357 -10.84 16.01 -15.53
CA VAL A 357 -11.17 15.54 -14.17
C VAL A 357 -10.44 14.24 -13.85
N ALA A 358 -10.43 13.28 -14.77
CA ALA A 358 -9.81 11.97 -14.60
C ALA A 358 -8.31 12.09 -14.24
N TYR A 359 -7.54 12.87 -15.00
CA TYR A 359 -6.11 13.05 -14.73
C TYR A 359 -5.85 13.78 -13.41
N ARG A 360 -6.67 14.79 -13.08
CA ARG A 360 -6.56 15.48 -11.79
C ARG A 360 -6.90 14.56 -10.62
N THR A 361 -7.93 13.73 -10.74
CA THR A 361 -8.29 12.74 -9.74
C THR A 361 -7.16 11.73 -9.55
N ALA A 362 -6.58 11.20 -10.63
CA ALA A 362 -5.44 10.29 -10.58
C ALA A 362 -4.21 10.93 -9.92
N ALA A 363 -3.82 12.13 -10.33
CA ALA A 363 -2.70 12.87 -9.75
C ALA A 363 -2.90 13.14 -8.25
N LYS A 364 -4.10 13.60 -7.84
CA LYS A 364 -4.43 13.81 -6.41
C LYS A 364 -4.34 12.51 -5.61
N SER A 365 -4.83 11.39 -6.16
CA SER A 365 -4.71 10.08 -5.52
C SER A 365 -3.25 9.68 -5.31
N LEU A 366 -2.40 9.86 -6.32
CA LEU A 366 -0.97 9.58 -6.20
C LEU A 366 -0.27 10.52 -5.20
N HIS A 367 -0.64 11.80 -5.13
CA HIS A 367 -0.12 12.70 -4.10
C HIS A 367 -0.54 12.29 -2.68
N ILE A 368 -1.79 11.83 -2.47
CA ILE A 368 -2.24 11.29 -1.18
C ILE A 368 -1.39 10.08 -0.79
N LEU A 369 -1.19 9.14 -1.72
CA LEU A 369 -0.36 7.95 -1.49
C LEU A 369 1.10 8.33 -1.19
N ARG A 370 1.67 9.28 -1.95
CA ARG A 370 3.01 9.83 -1.71
C ARG A 370 3.14 10.39 -0.30
N ASN A 371 2.16 11.20 0.13
CA ASN A 371 2.21 11.86 1.44
C ASN A 371 2.13 10.86 2.60
N LEU A 372 1.50 9.70 2.39
CA LEU A 372 1.40 8.62 3.37
C LEU A 372 2.45 7.51 3.17
N TYR A 373 3.37 7.68 2.21
CA TYR A 373 4.28 6.61 1.82
C TYR A 373 5.24 6.17 2.93
N PHE A 374 5.61 7.10 3.82
CA PHE A 374 6.42 6.79 5.01
C PHE A 374 5.75 5.79 5.97
N ILE A 375 4.44 5.62 5.86
CA ILE A 375 3.66 4.61 6.60
C ILE A 375 3.59 3.32 5.78
N SER A 376 3.30 3.41 4.48
CA SER A 376 3.08 2.23 3.63
C SER A 376 4.35 1.47 3.29
N CYS A 377 5.51 2.14 3.22
CA CYS A 377 6.79 1.50 2.91
C CYS A 377 7.31 0.61 4.04
N ARG A 378 6.73 0.69 5.25
CA ARG A 378 7.13 -0.11 6.41
C ARG A 378 6.28 -1.38 6.52
N ASP A 379 6.89 -2.47 6.98
CA ASP A 379 6.21 -3.73 7.35
C ASP A 379 5.27 -4.31 6.27
N GLY A 380 5.53 -4.03 4.98
CA GLY A 380 4.68 -4.50 3.87
C GLY A 380 3.30 -3.83 3.83
N ASN A 381 3.12 -2.66 4.47
CA ASN A 381 1.85 -1.93 4.48
C ASN A 381 1.43 -1.38 3.10
N SER A 382 2.21 -1.56 2.04
CA SER A 382 1.84 -1.27 0.65
C SER A 382 1.31 -2.51 -0.11
N ALA A 383 1.42 -3.71 0.46
CA ALA A 383 1.13 -4.97 -0.23
C ALA A 383 -0.34 -5.42 -0.18
N PHE A 384 -1.25 -4.58 0.34
CA PHE A 384 -2.67 -4.93 0.38
C PHE A 384 -3.39 -4.49 -0.89
N GLN A 385 -4.28 -5.35 -1.40
CA GLN A 385 -4.93 -5.21 -2.71
C GLN A 385 -5.60 -3.85 -2.95
N VAL A 386 -6.18 -3.24 -1.91
CA VAL A 386 -6.85 -1.93 -2.01
C VAL A 386 -5.84 -0.81 -2.31
N TYR A 387 -4.63 -0.88 -1.74
CA TYR A 387 -3.54 0.07 -2.04
C TYR A 387 -3.07 -0.12 -3.47
N GLU A 388 -2.74 -1.35 -3.85
CA GLU A 388 -2.23 -1.70 -5.18
C GLU A 388 -3.21 -1.29 -6.30
N PHE A 389 -4.50 -1.59 -6.13
CA PHE A 389 -5.55 -1.15 -7.05
C PHE A 389 -5.54 0.37 -7.20
N THR A 390 -5.52 1.12 -6.09
CA THR A 390 -5.56 2.58 -6.11
C THR A 390 -4.31 3.16 -6.78
N TYR A 391 -3.14 2.59 -6.49
CA TYR A 391 -1.84 3.00 -7.04
C TYR A 391 -1.76 2.75 -8.55
N LEU A 392 -1.91 1.50 -8.99
CA LEU A 392 -1.77 1.12 -10.40
C LEU A 392 -2.87 1.75 -11.28
N THR A 393 -4.12 1.77 -10.81
CA THR A 393 -5.21 2.40 -11.57
C THR A 393 -4.97 3.90 -11.75
N SER A 394 -4.43 4.59 -10.74
CA SER A 394 -4.12 6.01 -10.87
C SER A 394 -2.99 6.24 -11.87
N ILE A 395 -1.96 5.38 -11.91
CA ILE A 395 -0.89 5.42 -12.91
C ILE A 395 -1.45 5.16 -14.31
N ASP A 396 -2.30 4.15 -14.48
CA ASP A 396 -2.93 3.79 -15.75
C ASP A 396 -3.84 4.89 -16.32
N VAL A 397 -4.53 5.63 -15.46
CA VAL A 397 -5.32 6.79 -15.89
C VAL A 397 -4.40 7.95 -16.26
N LEU A 398 -3.37 8.22 -15.46
CA LEU A 398 -2.43 9.32 -15.69
C LEU A 398 -1.61 9.12 -16.97
N SER A 399 -1.11 7.91 -17.21
CA SER A 399 -0.24 7.54 -18.34
C SER A 399 -0.87 7.73 -19.71
N ARG A 400 -2.20 7.95 -19.78
CA ARG A 400 -2.92 8.27 -21.02
C ARG A 400 -2.68 9.70 -21.50
N ASN A 401 -2.08 10.58 -20.70
CA ASN A 401 -1.84 11.97 -21.08
C ASN A 401 -0.44 12.45 -20.68
N ALA A 402 0.38 12.73 -21.69
CA ALA A 402 1.76 13.20 -21.53
C ALA A 402 1.88 14.45 -20.65
N THR A 403 1.04 15.47 -20.88
CA THR A 403 1.10 16.72 -20.13
C THR A 403 0.77 16.52 -18.65
N ALA A 404 -0.23 15.68 -18.35
CA ALA A 404 -0.59 15.37 -16.97
C ALA A 404 0.51 14.56 -16.26
N CYS A 405 1.17 13.62 -16.96
CA CYS A 405 2.33 12.91 -16.44
C CYS A 405 3.47 13.87 -16.08
N GLU A 406 3.82 14.77 -17.01
CA GLU A 406 4.87 15.77 -16.80
C GLU A 406 4.55 16.69 -15.62
N ASP A 407 3.33 17.22 -15.56
CA ASP A 407 2.89 18.12 -14.49
C ASP A 407 2.92 17.43 -13.12
N TYR A 408 2.46 16.17 -13.07
CA TYR A 408 2.53 15.37 -11.85
C TYR A 408 3.99 15.16 -11.41
N LEU A 409 4.87 14.71 -12.29
CA LEU A 409 6.29 14.48 -11.95
C LEU A 409 6.98 15.77 -11.50
N LYS A 410 6.76 16.89 -12.20
CA LYS A 410 7.28 18.22 -11.81
C LYS A 410 6.81 18.61 -10.40
N SER A 411 5.54 18.39 -10.09
CA SER A 411 4.97 18.73 -8.77
C SER A 411 5.38 17.78 -7.64
N ALA A 412 5.64 16.51 -7.96
CA ALA A 412 6.09 15.49 -7.01
C ALA A 412 7.60 15.52 -6.76
N GLN A 413 8.34 16.25 -7.62
CA GLN A 413 9.79 16.22 -7.71
C GLN A 413 10.48 16.52 -6.37
N PRO A 414 11.56 15.80 -6.07
CA PRO A 414 12.46 16.11 -4.97
C PRO A 414 13.09 17.51 -5.05
N ASN A 415 12.93 18.35 -4.02
CA ASN A 415 13.72 19.59 -3.90
C ASN A 415 15.19 19.26 -3.58
N GLY A 416 16.10 19.47 -4.54
CA GLY A 416 17.56 19.40 -4.36
C GLY A 416 18.16 18.01 -4.54
N TYR A 417 19.25 17.91 -5.31
CA TYR A 417 19.88 16.66 -5.76
C TYR A 417 21.06 16.16 -4.89
N THR A 418 21.13 16.56 -3.62
CA THR A 418 22.27 16.18 -2.76
C THR A 418 22.00 14.85 -2.03
N VAL A 419 22.29 13.74 -2.71
CA VAL A 419 22.09 12.36 -2.21
C VAL A 419 22.85 12.07 -0.91
N SER A 420 24.03 12.67 -0.73
CA SER A 420 24.93 12.35 0.38
C SER A 420 24.50 12.92 1.74
N GLN A 421 23.45 13.74 1.80
CA GLN A 421 22.90 14.31 3.06
C GLN A 421 21.36 14.18 3.15
N ALA A 422 20.73 13.40 2.26
CA ALA A 422 19.28 13.24 2.28
C ALA A 422 18.84 12.48 3.54
N HIS A 423 18.04 13.14 4.40
CA HIS A 423 17.37 12.54 5.55
C HIS A 423 16.55 11.30 5.14
N HIS A 424 16.32 10.34 6.06
CA HIS A 424 15.61 9.09 5.74
C HIS A 424 14.26 9.33 5.07
N LEU A 425 13.40 10.20 5.62
CA LEU A 425 12.12 10.56 5.02
C LEU A 425 12.26 11.08 3.59
N LYS A 426 13.33 11.84 3.31
CA LYS A 426 13.58 12.36 1.96
C LYS A 426 13.80 11.20 0.98
N ARG A 427 14.68 10.26 1.33
CA ARG A 427 14.90 9.03 0.56
C ARG A 427 13.62 8.23 0.36
N THR A 428 12.77 8.13 1.38
CA THR A 428 11.46 7.45 1.26
C THR A 428 10.56 8.12 0.23
N LEU A 429 10.49 9.46 0.22
CA LEU A 429 9.69 10.16 -0.80
C LEU A 429 10.31 10.05 -2.20
N ASP A 430 11.64 10.01 -2.29
CA ASP A 430 12.37 9.84 -3.55
C ASP A 430 12.19 8.42 -4.10
N LEU A 431 12.12 7.40 -3.22
CA LEU A 431 11.74 6.02 -3.57
C LEU A 431 10.33 5.98 -4.19
N PHE A 432 9.33 6.59 -3.57
CA PHE A 432 7.99 6.68 -4.15
C PHE A 432 8.01 7.36 -5.52
N TYR A 433 8.76 8.46 -5.64
CA TYR A 433 8.90 9.19 -6.89
C TYR A 433 9.48 8.31 -8.00
N LEU A 434 10.60 7.63 -7.75
CA LEU A 434 11.26 6.76 -8.74
C LEU A 434 10.37 5.58 -9.14
N ASN A 435 9.67 4.96 -8.18
CA ASN A 435 8.73 3.87 -8.45
C ASN A 435 7.56 4.33 -9.34
N VAL A 436 7.05 5.56 -9.17
CA VAL A 436 6.02 6.08 -10.07
C VAL A 436 6.63 6.45 -11.43
N ALA A 437 7.80 7.09 -11.43
CA ALA A 437 8.48 7.54 -12.65
C ALA A 437 8.85 6.39 -13.58
N GLU A 438 9.15 5.20 -13.04
CA GLU A 438 9.42 3.98 -13.82
C GLU A 438 8.28 3.61 -14.78
N HIS A 439 7.02 3.91 -14.45
CA HIS A 439 5.86 3.51 -15.26
C HIS A 439 5.51 4.49 -16.38
N LEU A 440 6.08 5.70 -16.38
CA LEU A 440 5.69 6.79 -17.26
C LEU A 440 6.53 7.03 -18.53
N PRO A 441 7.71 6.41 -18.79
CA PRO A 441 8.53 6.80 -19.94
C PRO A 441 7.80 6.72 -21.28
N LEU A 442 6.97 5.69 -21.49
CA LEU A 442 6.22 5.54 -22.75
C LEU A 442 5.28 6.73 -23.04
N ALA A 443 4.78 7.41 -22.01
CA ALA A 443 3.86 8.54 -22.14
C ALA A 443 4.58 9.90 -22.26
N LEU A 444 5.85 9.98 -21.86
CA LEU A 444 6.58 11.24 -21.74
C LEU A 444 7.33 11.59 -23.04
N SER A 445 7.61 12.88 -23.21
CA SER A 445 8.55 13.35 -24.23
C SER A 445 9.99 12.96 -23.86
N THR A 446 10.87 12.85 -24.85
CA THR A 446 12.29 12.52 -24.61
C THR A 446 12.95 13.54 -23.66
N GLU A 447 12.71 14.84 -23.87
CA GLU A 447 13.21 15.90 -23.00
C GLU A 447 12.71 15.76 -21.55
N ALA A 448 11.41 15.44 -21.37
CA ALA A 448 10.86 15.23 -20.04
C ALA A 448 11.40 13.95 -19.37
N CYS A 449 11.59 12.86 -20.12
CA CYS A 449 12.21 11.64 -19.61
C CYS A 449 13.64 11.88 -19.10
N GLU A 450 14.43 12.65 -19.85
CA GLU A 450 15.79 13.01 -19.42
C GLU A 450 15.75 13.81 -18.12
N ALA A 451 14.96 14.89 -18.08
CA ALA A 451 14.92 15.82 -16.96
C ALA A 451 14.24 15.27 -15.69
N LEU A 452 13.18 14.45 -15.85
CA LEU A 452 12.32 14.01 -14.76
C LEU A 452 12.58 12.56 -14.33
N VAL A 453 13.22 11.73 -15.15
CA VAL A 453 13.49 10.32 -14.81
C VAL A 453 14.99 10.06 -14.72
N VAL A 454 15.73 10.31 -15.81
CA VAL A 454 17.16 9.94 -15.92
C VAL A 454 18.03 10.77 -14.97
N VAL A 455 17.87 12.10 -14.97
CA VAL A 455 18.67 12.98 -14.10
C VAL A 455 18.46 12.66 -12.60
N PRO A 456 17.23 12.53 -12.08
CA PRO A 456 17.01 12.12 -10.69
C PRO A 456 17.57 10.73 -10.37
N ALA A 457 17.39 9.74 -11.24
CA ALA A 457 17.90 8.38 -11.02
C ALA A 457 19.44 8.34 -11.00
N THR A 458 20.09 9.11 -11.88
CA THR A 458 21.55 9.17 -11.98
C THR A 458 22.22 9.63 -10.68
N ALA A 459 21.54 10.46 -9.89
CA ALA A 459 22.02 10.91 -8.59
C ALA A 459 22.21 9.72 -7.62
N TYR A 460 21.30 8.75 -7.64
CA TYR A 460 21.38 7.54 -6.81
C TYR A 460 22.32 6.49 -7.38
N LEU A 461 22.36 6.33 -8.71
CA LEU A 461 23.31 5.43 -9.38
C LEU A 461 24.77 5.82 -9.16
N SER A 462 25.03 7.11 -8.92
CA SER A 462 26.38 7.63 -8.65
C SER A 462 26.73 7.66 -7.16
N HIS A 463 25.96 7.00 -6.30
CA HIS A 463 26.21 7.00 -4.87
C HIS A 463 27.43 6.15 -4.48
N VAL A 464 28.36 6.74 -3.72
CA VAL A 464 29.62 6.11 -3.28
C VAL A 464 29.65 5.90 -1.75
N GLY A 465 28.51 6.08 -1.07
CA GLY A 465 28.41 5.93 0.39
C GLY A 465 28.00 4.53 0.86
N PRO A 466 27.86 4.34 2.19
CA PRO A 466 27.42 3.07 2.75
C PRO A 466 25.98 2.72 2.34
N MET A 467 25.76 1.48 1.92
CA MET A 467 24.45 0.98 1.52
C MET A 467 23.64 0.55 2.76
N SER A 468 22.79 1.44 3.27
CA SER A 468 21.72 1.04 4.20
C SER A 468 20.61 0.31 3.45
N PRO A 469 19.77 -0.51 4.10
CA PRO A 469 18.63 -1.16 3.45
C PRO A 469 17.72 -0.17 2.70
N SER A 470 17.43 0.99 3.29
CA SER A 470 16.65 2.04 2.62
C SER A 470 17.35 2.64 1.39
N MET A 471 18.68 2.68 1.38
CA MET A 471 19.45 3.16 0.24
C MET A 471 19.49 2.12 -0.88
N VAL A 472 19.56 0.83 -0.56
CA VAL A 472 19.48 -0.27 -1.54
C VAL A 472 18.16 -0.20 -2.31
N GLU A 473 17.03 -0.02 -1.62
CA GLU A 473 15.72 0.07 -2.29
C GLU A 473 15.65 1.24 -3.28
N VAL A 474 16.13 2.43 -2.89
CA VAL A 474 16.12 3.62 -3.75
C VAL A 474 17.08 3.43 -4.93
N PHE A 475 18.24 2.82 -4.68
CA PHE A 475 19.24 2.50 -5.68
C PHE A 475 18.69 1.51 -6.73
N GLU A 476 18.02 0.44 -6.29
CA GLU A 476 17.36 -0.52 -7.18
C GLU A 476 16.25 0.15 -7.99
N SER A 477 15.46 1.03 -7.37
CA SER A 477 14.40 1.79 -8.06
C SER A 477 14.98 2.75 -9.10
N ALA A 478 16.16 3.33 -8.85
CA ALA A 478 16.86 4.15 -9.84
C ALA A 478 17.31 3.34 -11.05
N HIS A 479 17.80 2.11 -10.84
CA HIS A 479 18.11 1.19 -11.94
C HIS A 479 16.86 0.88 -12.78
N SER A 480 15.75 0.50 -12.15
CA SER A 480 14.50 0.18 -12.84
C SER A 480 13.97 1.36 -13.65
N ALA A 481 14.00 2.57 -13.08
CA ALA A 481 13.58 3.79 -13.77
C ALA A 481 14.41 4.08 -15.04
N VAL A 482 15.74 3.95 -14.98
CA VAL A 482 16.62 4.14 -16.16
C VAL A 482 16.40 3.05 -17.20
N LEU A 483 16.31 1.79 -16.77
CA LEU A 483 16.05 0.67 -17.68
C LEU A 483 14.68 0.78 -18.37
N SER A 484 13.66 1.32 -17.68
CA SER A 484 12.36 1.60 -18.28
C SER A 484 12.44 2.65 -19.40
N VAL A 485 13.23 3.72 -19.19
CA VAL A 485 13.50 4.71 -20.26
C VAL A 485 14.21 4.05 -21.44
N PHE A 486 15.25 3.24 -21.19
CA PHE A 486 15.98 2.54 -22.25
C PHE A 486 15.09 1.60 -23.05
N SER A 487 14.14 0.94 -22.38
CA SER A 487 13.21 -0.01 -23.01
C SER A 487 12.21 0.65 -23.96
N CYS A 488 12.07 1.98 -23.93
CA CYS A 488 11.18 2.73 -24.81
C CYS A 488 11.88 3.16 -26.11
N PRO A 489 11.49 2.64 -27.29
CA PRO A 489 12.20 2.90 -28.55
C PRO A 489 12.29 4.39 -28.94
N GLN A 490 11.30 5.20 -28.53
CA GLN A 490 11.23 6.63 -28.78
C GLN A 490 12.33 7.45 -28.07
N HIS A 491 12.96 6.89 -27.04
CA HIS A 491 14.04 7.53 -26.28
C HIS A 491 15.43 7.07 -26.72
N GLY A 492 15.56 6.47 -27.90
CA GLY A 492 16.83 6.02 -28.48
C GLY A 492 18.00 7.02 -28.35
N PRO A 493 17.82 8.34 -28.60
CA PRO A 493 18.89 9.32 -28.43
C PRO A 493 19.47 9.38 -27.00
N ILE A 494 18.61 9.29 -25.98
CA ILE A 494 19.04 9.25 -24.57
C ILE A 494 19.79 7.95 -24.30
N THR A 495 19.24 6.82 -24.75
CA THR A 495 19.85 5.50 -24.55
C THR A 495 21.26 5.44 -25.15
N ILE A 496 21.46 5.96 -26.36
CA ILE A 496 22.78 6.01 -27.01
C ILE A 496 23.79 6.78 -26.15
N GLN A 497 23.39 7.92 -25.59
CA GLN A 497 24.27 8.75 -24.76
C GLN A 497 24.53 8.14 -23.37
N MET A 498 23.51 7.54 -22.76
CA MET A 498 23.55 7.11 -21.36
C MET A 498 23.97 5.66 -21.16
N ALA A 499 23.82 4.77 -22.15
CA ALA A 499 24.13 3.35 -21.99
C ALA A 499 25.59 3.08 -21.57
N PRO A 500 26.63 3.71 -22.17
CA PRO A 500 28.00 3.50 -21.72
C PRO A 500 28.21 3.92 -20.26
N PHE A 501 27.66 5.07 -19.86
CA PHE A 501 27.73 5.54 -18.48
C PHE A 501 27.05 4.57 -17.51
N TYR A 502 25.84 4.12 -17.84
CA TYR A 502 25.08 3.17 -17.03
C TYR A 502 25.83 1.85 -16.85
N ILE A 503 26.47 1.34 -17.90
CA ILE A 503 27.26 0.11 -17.85
C ILE A 503 28.51 0.26 -17.00
N VAL A 504 29.19 1.42 -17.04
CA VAL A 504 30.28 1.72 -16.08
C VAL A 504 29.77 1.67 -14.64
N ARG A 505 28.63 2.30 -14.35
CA ARG A 505 28.02 2.24 -13.00
C ARG A 505 27.65 0.83 -12.59
N LEU A 506 27.13 0.02 -13.50
CA LEU A 506 26.82 -1.39 -13.27
C LEU A 506 28.08 -2.19 -12.85
N PHE A 507 29.22 -1.93 -13.50
CA PHE A 507 30.50 -2.53 -13.12
C PHE A 507 31.01 -2.03 -11.76
N GLU A 508 30.87 -0.74 -11.46
CA GLU A 508 31.29 -0.19 -10.16
C GLU A 508 30.43 -0.72 -9.00
N SER A 509 29.15 -1.00 -9.26
CA SER A 509 28.21 -1.50 -8.26
C SER A 509 28.31 -3.01 -8.03
N PHE A 510 28.70 -3.81 -9.02
CA PHE A 510 28.90 -5.25 -8.85
C PHE A 510 30.34 -5.56 -8.43
N PRO A 511 30.58 -6.45 -7.43
CA PRO A 511 29.63 -7.32 -6.75
C PRO A 511 29.12 -6.81 -5.38
N HIS A 512 29.42 -5.58 -5.01
CA HIS A 512 29.23 -5.10 -3.64
C HIS A 512 27.83 -4.56 -3.34
N GLN A 513 27.19 -3.95 -4.33
CA GLN A 513 25.90 -3.26 -4.20
C GLN A 513 24.76 -4.01 -4.89
N ILE A 514 25.08 -4.77 -5.94
CA ILE A 514 24.11 -5.58 -6.70
C ILE A 514 24.54 -7.04 -6.77
N SER A 515 23.55 -7.94 -6.81
CA SER A 515 23.77 -9.37 -6.98
C SER A 515 24.16 -9.73 -8.42
N SER A 516 24.76 -10.92 -8.59
CA SER A 516 25.08 -11.48 -9.92
C SER A 516 23.86 -11.56 -10.82
N ARG A 517 22.70 -11.93 -10.26
CA ARG A 517 21.43 -11.98 -11.00
C ARG A 517 20.98 -10.59 -11.44
N GLN A 518 21.01 -9.59 -10.56
CA GLN A 518 20.63 -8.21 -10.90
C GLN A 518 21.55 -7.64 -11.99
N PHE A 519 22.86 -7.86 -11.86
CA PHE A 519 23.84 -7.46 -12.87
C PHE A 519 23.53 -8.08 -14.25
N ARG A 520 23.36 -9.41 -14.28
CA ARG A 520 23.05 -10.16 -15.52
C ARG A 520 21.77 -9.65 -16.19
N VAL A 521 20.70 -9.47 -15.41
CA VAL A 521 19.41 -9.00 -15.93
C VAL A 521 19.52 -7.57 -16.48
N ALA A 522 20.16 -6.66 -15.74
CA ALA A 522 20.32 -5.28 -16.18
C ALA A 522 21.19 -5.16 -17.44
N PHE A 523 22.34 -5.84 -17.49
CA PHE A 523 23.20 -5.85 -18.67
C PHE A 523 22.50 -6.47 -19.88
N LYS A 524 21.82 -7.61 -19.69
CA LYS A 524 21.01 -8.27 -20.72
C LYS A 524 19.93 -7.34 -21.28
N THR A 525 19.26 -6.57 -20.42
CA THR A 525 18.22 -5.61 -20.83
C THR A 525 18.82 -4.51 -21.72
N VAL A 526 19.98 -3.95 -21.34
CA VAL A 526 20.69 -2.97 -22.19
C VAL A 526 21.09 -3.60 -23.52
N MET A 527 21.65 -4.81 -23.51
CA MET A 527 22.04 -5.53 -24.72
C MET A 527 20.87 -5.77 -25.66
N GLN A 528 19.70 -6.15 -25.13
CA GLN A 528 18.47 -6.29 -25.92
C GLN A 528 18.10 -4.98 -26.62
N VAL A 529 18.15 -3.86 -25.90
CA VAL A 529 17.75 -2.54 -26.39
C VAL A 529 18.71 -1.99 -27.44
N VAL A 530 20.03 -2.23 -27.31
CA VAL A 530 21.03 -1.73 -28.28
C VAL A 530 21.24 -2.67 -29.48
N SER A 531 20.51 -3.78 -29.54
CA SER A 531 20.63 -4.80 -30.59
C SER A 531 19.35 -4.96 -31.43
N PRO A 532 19.41 -5.59 -32.62
CA PRO A 532 18.21 -5.84 -33.43
C PRO A 532 17.17 -6.65 -32.64
N PRO A 533 15.87 -6.29 -32.72
CA PRO A 533 15.24 -5.45 -33.74
C PRO A 533 15.10 -3.95 -33.38
N PHE A 534 15.71 -3.47 -32.29
CA PHE A 534 15.53 -2.09 -31.88
C PHE A 534 16.20 -1.08 -32.84
N PRO A 535 15.61 0.12 -33.06
CA PRO A 535 16.13 1.11 -34.00
C PRO A 535 17.56 1.61 -33.71
N ILE A 536 17.99 1.52 -32.45
CA ILE A 536 19.33 1.92 -32.01
C ILE A 536 20.41 1.13 -32.75
N ALA A 537 20.19 -0.17 -32.97
CA ALA A 537 21.16 -1.04 -33.66
C ALA A 537 21.43 -0.62 -35.11
N ALA A 538 20.49 0.07 -35.76
CA ALA A 538 20.69 0.62 -37.10
C ALA A 538 21.37 1.99 -37.07
N THR A 539 21.17 2.76 -35.99
CA THR A 539 21.72 4.12 -35.84
C THR A 539 23.16 4.08 -35.35
N GLU A 540 23.46 3.19 -34.39
CA GLU A 540 24.76 3.00 -33.75
C GLU A 540 25.14 1.51 -33.74
N PRO A 541 25.53 0.94 -34.90
CA PRO A 541 25.75 -0.51 -35.04
C PRO A 541 26.91 -1.05 -34.20
N HIS A 542 27.85 -0.18 -33.80
CA HIS A 542 29.01 -0.56 -33.00
C HIS A 542 28.76 -0.54 -31.49
N LEU A 543 27.61 -0.02 -31.04
CA LEU A 543 27.34 0.15 -29.60
C LEU A 543 27.27 -1.19 -28.87
N SER A 544 26.55 -2.18 -29.42
CA SER A 544 26.43 -3.52 -28.81
C SER A 544 27.79 -4.21 -28.65
N GLU A 545 28.66 -4.07 -29.66
CA GLU A 545 30.01 -4.62 -29.63
C GLU A 545 30.90 -3.89 -28.62
N THR A 546 30.80 -2.56 -28.56
CA THR A 546 31.54 -1.73 -27.59
C THR A 546 31.20 -2.13 -26.15
N LEU A 547 29.92 -2.35 -25.85
CA LEU A 547 29.49 -2.80 -24.52
C LEU A 547 30.02 -4.20 -24.18
N LEU A 548 30.09 -5.11 -25.16
CA LEU A 548 30.69 -6.43 -24.95
C LEU A 548 32.21 -6.37 -24.76
N GLU A 549 32.91 -5.48 -25.46
CA GLU A 549 34.35 -5.27 -25.23
C GLU A 549 34.63 -4.68 -23.84
N MET A 550 33.77 -3.77 -23.36
CA MET A 550 33.84 -3.31 -21.97
C MET A 550 33.67 -4.46 -20.98
N LEU A 551 32.69 -5.35 -21.21
CA LEU A 551 32.47 -6.56 -20.40
C LEU A 551 33.65 -7.52 -20.44
N ARG A 552 34.21 -7.77 -21.64
CA ARG A 552 35.40 -8.60 -21.84
C ARG A 552 36.61 -8.06 -21.08
N SER A 553 36.85 -6.75 -21.17
CA SER A 553 37.91 -6.10 -20.41
C SER A 553 37.71 -6.22 -18.90
N ALA A 554 36.47 -6.12 -18.42
CA ALA A 554 36.16 -6.30 -16.99
C ALA A 554 36.41 -7.75 -16.52
N ILE A 555 36.05 -8.75 -17.33
CA ILE A 555 36.27 -10.18 -17.02
C ILE A 555 37.76 -10.49 -16.77
N GLY A 556 38.66 -9.88 -17.53
CA GLY A 556 40.11 -10.06 -17.38
C GLY A 556 40.66 -9.58 -16.03
N ASN A 557 39.99 -8.60 -15.40
CA ASN A 557 40.42 -7.99 -14.14
C ASN A 557 39.57 -8.44 -12.94
N ALA A 558 38.50 -9.19 -13.15
CA ALA A 558 37.52 -9.56 -12.14
C ALA A 558 38.05 -10.60 -11.13
N SER A 559 37.55 -10.53 -9.89
CA SER A 559 37.95 -11.46 -8.84
C SER A 559 37.50 -12.90 -9.13
N THR A 560 38.40 -13.84 -8.90
CA THR A 560 38.10 -15.28 -8.95
C THR A 560 37.58 -15.81 -7.62
N ALA A 561 37.51 -14.98 -6.59
CA ALA A 561 36.98 -15.37 -5.28
C ALA A 561 35.47 -15.65 -5.38
N ARG A 562 35.00 -16.64 -4.60
CA ARG A 562 33.58 -16.96 -4.53
C ARG A 562 32.81 -15.82 -3.87
N LEU A 563 31.71 -15.44 -4.50
CA LEU A 563 30.78 -14.45 -3.98
C LEU A 563 30.05 -15.03 -2.75
N PRO A 564 29.68 -14.18 -1.78
CA PRO A 564 28.83 -14.61 -0.68
C PRO A 564 27.46 -15.08 -1.23
N PRO A 565 26.83 -16.08 -0.58
CA PRO A 565 25.50 -16.54 -0.98
C PRO A 565 24.51 -15.38 -0.90
N SER A 566 23.69 -15.22 -1.94
CA SER A 566 22.75 -14.10 -2.03
C SER A 566 21.66 -14.23 -0.94
N SER A 567 21.31 -13.13 -0.29
CA SER A 567 20.29 -13.08 0.79
C SER A 567 18.88 -13.45 0.32
N ASN A 568 18.66 -13.59 -1.00
CA ASN A 568 17.39 -13.97 -1.63
C ASN A 568 17.14 -15.49 -1.68
N ALA A 569 18.06 -16.31 -1.15
CA ALA A 569 17.93 -17.77 -1.17
C ALA A 569 16.80 -18.34 -0.28
N THR A 570 16.21 -17.53 0.61
CA THR A 570 15.15 -17.98 1.55
C THR A 570 13.75 -18.11 0.92
N SER A 571 13.54 -17.72 -0.34
CA SER A 571 12.22 -17.75 -1.00
C SER A 571 12.10 -18.77 -2.14
N ALA A 572 13.17 -19.50 -2.49
CA ALA A 572 13.16 -20.45 -3.60
C ALA A 572 12.81 -21.88 -3.13
N ASN A 573 11.52 -22.21 -3.10
CA ASN A 573 11.03 -23.59 -2.93
C ASN A 573 11.18 -24.46 -4.21
N ASN A 574 11.94 -24.01 -5.21
CA ASN A 574 12.17 -24.76 -6.45
C ASN A 574 13.60 -25.30 -6.50
N SER A 575 13.72 -26.63 -6.48
CA SER A 575 14.96 -27.42 -6.40
C SER A 575 15.85 -27.40 -7.66
N LEU A 576 15.62 -26.46 -8.59
CA LEU A 576 16.44 -26.25 -9.79
C LEU A 576 17.33 -24.99 -9.70
N ASP A 577 17.01 -24.04 -8.81
CA ASP A 577 17.73 -22.77 -8.65
C ASP A 577 18.91 -22.85 -7.65
N ALA A 578 19.04 -23.95 -6.90
CA ALA A 578 20.09 -24.14 -5.89
C ALA A 578 21.53 -24.25 -6.46
N ALA A 579 21.69 -24.24 -7.79
CA ALA A 579 22.99 -24.25 -8.46
C ALA A 579 23.57 -22.85 -8.73
N GLU A 580 22.80 -21.77 -8.54
CA GLU A 580 23.28 -20.39 -8.70
C GLU A 580 24.14 -19.88 -7.51
N ASP A 581 24.22 -20.64 -6.41
CA ASP A 581 24.79 -20.14 -5.13
C ASP A 581 26.32 -20.09 -5.07
N VAL A 582 27.02 -20.65 -6.04
CA VAL A 582 28.48 -20.58 -6.09
C VAL A 582 28.90 -19.95 -7.41
N LEU A 583 29.04 -18.63 -7.40
CA LEU A 583 29.60 -17.84 -8.50
C LEU A 583 30.76 -17.00 -7.97
N SER A 584 31.77 -16.75 -8.79
CA SER A 584 32.71 -15.64 -8.62
C SER A 584 32.27 -14.42 -9.44
N GLU A 585 32.88 -13.27 -9.18
CA GLU A 585 32.73 -12.08 -10.02
C GLU A 585 33.07 -12.41 -11.47
N GLN A 586 34.24 -13.02 -11.72
CA GLN A 586 34.66 -13.45 -13.06
C GLN A 586 33.64 -14.37 -13.74
N SER A 587 33.14 -15.38 -13.04
CA SER A 587 32.17 -16.33 -13.62
C SER A 587 30.81 -15.68 -13.88
N SER A 588 30.41 -14.69 -13.08
CA SER A 588 29.17 -13.94 -13.27
C SER A 588 29.22 -13.05 -14.51
N LEU A 589 30.36 -12.37 -14.71
CA LEU A 589 30.59 -11.58 -15.92
C LEU A 589 30.68 -12.47 -17.16
N ALA A 590 31.33 -13.63 -17.07
CA ALA A 590 31.38 -14.61 -18.16
C ALA A 590 29.98 -15.15 -18.50
N LEU A 591 29.14 -15.46 -17.50
CA LEU A 591 27.74 -15.82 -17.72
C LEU A 591 26.94 -14.68 -18.38
N THR A 592 27.21 -13.43 -17.99
CA THR A 592 26.58 -12.25 -18.62
C THR A 592 26.94 -12.14 -20.10
N LEU A 593 28.20 -12.43 -20.46
CA LEU A 593 28.65 -12.47 -21.85
C LEU A 593 27.88 -13.54 -22.64
N VAL A 594 27.74 -14.74 -22.06
CA VAL A 594 26.96 -15.83 -22.65
C VAL A 594 25.50 -15.42 -22.84
N ASP A 595 24.87 -14.85 -21.81
CA ASP A 595 23.47 -14.41 -21.86
C ASP A 595 23.20 -13.29 -22.88
N SER A 596 24.25 -12.60 -23.34
CA SER A 596 24.14 -11.51 -24.32
C SER A 596 24.20 -11.97 -25.78
N LEU A 597 24.73 -13.17 -26.03
CA LEU A 597 24.90 -13.74 -27.39
C LEU A 597 23.62 -13.77 -28.24
N PRO A 598 22.43 -14.10 -27.70
CA PRO A 598 21.22 -14.20 -28.51
C PRO A 598 20.77 -12.86 -29.12
N PHE A 599 21.25 -11.74 -28.60
CA PHE A 599 20.85 -10.41 -29.07
C PHE A 599 21.78 -9.88 -30.15
N LEU A 600 23.01 -10.38 -30.25
CA LEU A 600 24.02 -9.81 -31.14
C LEU A 600 23.58 -9.78 -32.61
N PRO A 601 24.02 -8.75 -33.36
CA PRO A 601 23.96 -8.77 -34.81
C PRO A 601 24.65 -10.02 -35.38
N LEU A 602 24.05 -10.64 -36.41
CA LEU A 602 24.56 -11.85 -37.05
C LEU A 602 26.04 -11.80 -37.46
N PRO A 603 26.58 -10.68 -38.00
CA PRO A 603 27.98 -10.62 -38.39
C PRO A 603 28.95 -10.81 -37.22
N LEU A 604 28.54 -10.44 -36.01
CA LEU A 604 29.37 -10.47 -34.79
C LEU A 604 29.25 -11.81 -34.05
N LEU A 605 28.14 -12.53 -34.23
CA LEU A 605 27.82 -13.69 -33.41
C LEU A 605 28.88 -14.79 -33.45
N GLU A 606 29.42 -15.10 -34.62
CA GLU A 606 30.42 -16.16 -34.78
C GLU A 606 31.73 -15.88 -34.02
N GLU A 607 32.21 -14.64 -34.11
CA GLU A 607 33.40 -14.21 -33.39
C GLU A 607 33.15 -14.26 -31.88
N TRP A 608 32.01 -13.70 -31.45
CA TRP A 608 31.67 -13.64 -30.02
C TRP A 608 31.33 -15.01 -29.41
N LEU A 609 30.86 -16.00 -30.18
CA LEU A 609 30.78 -17.41 -29.74
C LEU A 609 32.15 -17.97 -29.38
N THR A 610 33.16 -17.65 -30.19
CA THR A 610 34.55 -18.05 -29.95
C THR A 610 35.11 -17.35 -28.70
N VAL A 611 34.92 -16.03 -28.58
CA VAL A 611 35.35 -15.23 -27.43
C VAL A 611 34.68 -15.71 -26.14
N ALA A 612 33.37 -15.94 -26.15
CA ALA A 612 32.63 -16.44 -25.00
C ALA A 612 33.12 -17.82 -24.55
N THR A 613 33.39 -18.72 -25.50
CA THR A 613 33.91 -20.06 -25.20
C THR A 613 35.30 -20.01 -24.57
N GLN A 614 36.20 -19.19 -25.12
CA GLN A 614 37.53 -18.97 -24.53
C GLN A 614 37.42 -18.38 -23.11
N THR A 615 36.53 -17.42 -22.93
CA THR A 615 36.26 -16.78 -21.63
C THR A 615 35.77 -17.80 -20.60
N VAL A 616 34.79 -18.63 -20.97
CA VAL A 616 34.28 -19.70 -20.10
C VAL A 616 35.39 -20.69 -19.72
N ASN A 617 36.24 -21.07 -20.69
CA ASN A 617 37.35 -21.99 -20.43
C ASN A 617 38.49 -21.38 -19.62
N SER A 618 38.62 -20.06 -19.57
CA SER A 618 39.61 -19.37 -18.74
C SER A 618 39.29 -19.37 -17.24
N ILE A 619 38.06 -19.71 -16.83
CA ILE A 619 37.64 -19.78 -15.42
C ILE A 619 38.40 -20.91 -14.71
N SER A 620 39.26 -20.60 -13.74
CA SER A 620 40.12 -21.58 -13.06
C SER A 620 39.38 -22.61 -12.20
N ASP A 621 38.32 -22.21 -11.48
CA ASP A 621 37.54 -23.12 -10.63
C ASP A 621 36.64 -24.02 -11.51
N LEU A 622 36.84 -25.34 -11.39
CA LEU A 622 36.13 -26.35 -12.17
C LEU A 622 34.62 -26.35 -11.94
N MET A 623 34.15 -26.02 -10.74
CA MET A 623 32.71 -25.99 -10.46
C MET A 623 32.06 -24.76 -11.10
N LEU A 624 32.70 -23.59 -10.98
CA LEU A 624 32.26 -22.35 -11.63
C LEU A 624 32.26 -22.49 -13.16
N ARG A 625 33.32 -23.09 -13.71
CA ARG A 625 33.44 -23.37 -15.15
C ARG A 625 32.32 -24.28 -15.63
N ARG A 626 32.00 -25.35 -14.90
CA ARG A 626 30.91 -26.28 -15.27
C ARG A 626 29.55 -25.58 -15.29
N THR A 627 29.28 -24.67 -14.37
CA THR A 627 28.04 -23.88 -14.38
C THR A 627 27.97 -23.00 -15.63
N ALA A 628 29.06 -22.31 -15.98
CA ALA A 628 29.12 -21.49 -17.19
C ALA A 628 29.04 -22.32 -18.48
N GLN A 629 29.71 -23.47 -18.53
CA GLN A 629 29.63 -24.42 -19.65
C GLN A 629 28.21 -24.97 -19.84
N ARG A 630 27.52 -25.31 -18.73
CA ARG A 630 26.13 -25.77 -18.78
C ARG A 630 25.23 -24.69 -19.36
N ARG A 631 25.33 -23.46 -18.86
CA ARG A 631 24.53 -22.34 -19.39
C ARG A 631 24.82 -22.07 -20.87
N PHE A 632 26.08 -22.12 -21.29
CA PHE A 632 26.45 -21.98 -22.69
C PHE A 632 25.84 -23.08 -23.56
N GLN A 633 25.92 -24.33 -23.11
CA GLN A 633 25.31 -25.47 -23.80
C GLN A 633 23.78 -25.34 -23.85
N ASP A 634 23.15 -24.94 -22.75
CA ASP A 634 21.71 -24.72 -22.68
C ASP A 634 21.28 -23.66 -23.68
N LEU A 635 22.00 -22.55 -23.80
CA LEU A 635 21.70 -21.47 -24.76
C LEU A 635 21.77 -21.94 -26.22
N LEU A 636 22.65 -22.89 -26.56
CA LEU A 636 22.72 -23.48 -27.91
C LEU A 636 21.55 -24.42 -28.22
N VAL A 637 20.85 -24.94 -27.20
CA VAL A 637 19.83 -26.00 -27.35
C VAL A 637 18.42 -25.53 -26.98
N SER A 638 18.28 -24.50 -26.12
CA SER A 638 17.03 -24.09 -25.48
C SER A 638 16.05 -23.34 -26.39
N GLY A 639 16.49 -22.97 -27.60
CA GLY A 639 15.68 -22.16 -28.53
C GLY A 639 15.65 -20.66 -28.18
N GLU A 640 16.54 -20.18 -27.31
CA GLU A 640 16.71 -18.75 -27.03
C GLU A 640 17.25 -17.96 -28.23
N MET A 641 17.91 -18.63 -29.17
CA MET A 641 18.34 -18.07 -30.45
C MET A 641 17.24 -18.24 -31.51
N ASP A 642 17.03 -17.20 -32.32
CA ASP A 642 16.20 -17.34 -33.52
C ASP A 642 16.86 -18.24 -34.58
N VAL A 643 16.11 -18.55 -35.63
CA VAL A 643 16.51 -19.54 -36.64
C VAL A 643 17.86 -19.18 -37.31
N GLU A 644 18.08 -17.90 -37.60
CA GLU A 644 19.30 -17.44 -38.28
C GLU A 644 20.52 -17.51 -37.34
N ARG A 645 20.38 -17.07 -36.08
CA ARG A 645 21.44 -17.17 -35.08
C ARG A 645 21.75 -18.62 -34.71
N ALA A 646 20.73 -19.46 -34.60
CA ALA A 646 20.90 -20.88 -34.36
C ALA A 646 21.66 -21.57 -35.51
N ALA A 647 21.40 -21.20 -36.76
CA ALA A 647 22.15 -21.71 -37.91
C ALA A 647 23.64 -21.33 -37.83
N VAL A 648 23.96 -20.07 -37.50
CA VAL A 648 25.35 -19.62 -37.26
C VAL A 648 25.98 -20.45 -36.14
N ALA A 649 25.29 -20.62 -35.01
CA ALA A 649 25.81 -21.37 -33.87
C ALA A 649 26.07 -22.86 -34.19
N VAL A 650 25.18 -23.51 -34.96
CA VAL A 650 25.37 -24.89 -35.43
C VAL A 650 26.56 -25.01 -36.38
N THR A 651 26.70 -24.08 -37.33
CA THR A 651 27.86 -24.10 -38.24
C THR A 651 29.17 -23.88 -37.51
N TRP A 652 29.18 -22.95 -36.54
CA TRP A 652 30.32 -22.70 -35.67
C TRP A 652 30.71 -23.94 -34.84
N TRP A 653 29.71 -24.59 -34.21
CA TRP A 653 29.91 -25.79 -33.40
C TRP A 653 30.41 -26.99 -34.23
N GLY A 654 29.84 -27.21 -35.42
CA GLY A 654 30.11 -28.41 -36.22
C GLY A 654 31.31 -28.31 -37.18
N THR A 655 31.48 -27.16 -37.85
CA THR A 655 32.43 -27.02 -38.97
C THR A 655 33.57 -26.05 -38.73
N LYS A 656 33.45 -25.15 -37.74
CA LYS A 656 34.45 -24.09 -37.48
C LYS A 656 35.26 -24.31 -36.20
N GLY A 657 35.30 -25.53 -35.68
CA GLY A 657 36.13 -25.87 -34.52
C GLY A 657 35.53 -25.49 -33.16
N GLY A 658 34.27 -25.02 -33.11
CA GLY A 658 33.63 -24.56 -31.87
C GLY A 658 33.47 -25.66 -30.82
N ARG A 659 33.15 -26.88 -31.26
CA ARG A 659 33.05 -28.05 -30.37
C ARG A 659 34.39 -28.40 -29.73
N GLU A 660 35.47 -28.42 -30.50
CA GLU A 660 36.81 -28.72 -30.01
C GLU A 660 37.26 -27.64 -29.03
N LEU A 661 37.03 -26.37 -29.36
CA LEU A 661 37.32 -25.25 -28.49
C LEU A 661 36.56 -25.32 -27.16
N PHE A 662 35.28 -25.70 -27.19
CA PHE A 662 34.46 -25.85 -25.99
C PHE A 662 34.92 -27.00 -25.09
N LEU A 663 35.22 -28.17 -25.68
CA LEU A 663 35.58 -29.37 -24.93
C LEU A 663 37.01 -29.35 -24.38
N TYR A 664 37.96 -28.82 -25.16
CA TYR A 664 39.39 -28.95 -24.88
C TYR A 664 40.08 -27.62 -24.56
N GLY A 665 39.40 -26.49 -24.73
CA GLY A 665 40.00 -25.16 -24.62
C GLY A 665 40.88 -24.81 -25.82
N ALA A 666 41.49 -23.63 -25.81
CA ALA A 666 42.50 -23.28 -26.82
C ALA A 666 43.71 -24.22 -26.63
N ALA A 667 44.13 -24.91 -27.71
CA ALA A 667 45.39 -25.64 -27.70
C ALA A 667 46.52 -24.64 -27.39
N PRO A 668 47.49 -24.98 -26.52
CA PRO A 668 48.66 -24.13 -26.33
C PRO A 668 49.33 -23.94 -27.70
N GLU A 669 49.59 -22.68 -28.08
CA GLU A 669 50.27 -22.34 -29.32
C GLU A 669 51.47 -23.26 -29.51
N GLN A 670 51.38 -24.19 -30.47
CA GLN A 670 52.55 -24.88 -30.96
C GLN A 670 53.41 -23.81 -31.62
N THR A 671 54.49 -23.42 -30.95
CA THR A 671 55.59 -22.65 -31.51
C THR A 671 56.06 -23.34 -32.79
N MET A 672 55.53 -22.91 -33.94
CA MET A 672 56.00 -23.33 -35.25
C MET A 672 57.37 -22.71 -35.49
N MET A 673 58.42 -23.48 -35.22
CA MET A 673 59.77 -23.22 -35.70
C MET A 673 59.79 -23.48 -37.22
N SER A 674 60.03 -22.41 -37.98
CA SER A 674 60.25 -22.46 -39.43
C SER A 674 61.70 -22.83 -39.77
N GLY A 675 61.88 -23.67 -40.79
CA GLY A 675 63.18 -24.06 -41.38
C GLY A 675 63.44 -25.57 -41.28
N ALA A 676 63.79 -26.31 -42.34
CA ALA A 676 64.50 -25.95 -43.54
C ALA A 676 64.14 -26.87 -44.72
N LEU A 677 64.13 -26.29 -45.92
CA LEU A 677 64.24 -26.98 -47.20
C LEU A 677 65.63 -27.62 -47.31
N VAL A 678 65.68 -28.90 -47.69
CA VAL A 678 66.79 -29.44 -48.49
C VAL A 678 66.17 -30.12 -49.71
N SER A 679 66.41 -29.51 -50.86
CA SER A 679 66.09 -30.01 -52.19
C SER A 679 67.23 -30.88 -52.75
N ASN A 680 66.83 -31.74 -53.69
CA ASN A 680 67.62 -32.54 -54.66
C ASN A 680 68.21 -33.85 -54.13
N ASP A 681 68.17 -34.97 -54.86
CA ASP A 681 67.85 -35.19 -56.27
C ASP A 681 67.58 -36.68 -56.53
N MET A 682 66.80 -36.93 -57.57
CA MET A 682 66.93 -38.02 -58.55
C MET A 682 66.57 -39.50 -58.21
N ALA A 683 65.67 -39.98 -59.08
CA ALA A 683 65.69 -41.25 -59.82
C ALA A 683 64.92 -42.45 -59.27
N SER A 684 63.75 -42.66 -59.90
CA SER A 684 63.26 -43.93 -60.46
C SER A 684 63.97 -45.23 -60.09
N LYS A 685 63.23 -46.21 -59.56
CA LYS A 685 62.73 -47.39 -60.31
C LYS A 685 62.05 -48.39 -59.37
N LEU A 686 60.96 -48.95 -59.92
CA LEU A 686 60.10 -50.05 -59.48
C LEU A 686 59.04 -49.71 -58.42
#